data_AF-A0A1Q2L3W8-F1
#
_entry.id   AF-A0A1Q2L3W8-F1
#
_cell.length_a   1.000
_cell.length_b   1.000
_cell.length_c   1.000
_cell.angle_alpha   90.00
_cell.angle_beta   90.00
_cell.angle_gamma   90.00
#
_symmetry.space_group_name_H-M   'P 1'
#
loop_
_entity.id
_entity.type
_entity.pdbx_description
1 polymer ?
#
loop_
_entity_poly.entity_id
_entity_poly.type
_entity_poly.pdbx_seq_one_letter_code
_entity_poly.pdbx_strand_id
1 'polypeptide(L)'
;MPKKKSLAVVSSALLATQLFAGAAAAADSSHQVRDVFGHTEEVVADTRDTATAILPDTVQIEAAQKLLASSGSGVKINWNSQFGTPSSITKSGGYLTGPSAGSAEEIARAWLEANKELFGLTDSDVRNLKVVRNYEVPGTKLNPVTFQQTVNGIESVYGGRIIVAVNEEGKILSVTGNAAPSGELAGEFTLTATDALNTVVSRLTPELTYTPKPLADEAGWKVFDGLDVFPAEQRVKEAIFYTSGGIRPAYRVLFIEELNKAYEIVIDAESGEQLYKRSLVNFLNPEGLIFENYPGAAAGGTQKVKSFTGDPAASPQGWLLPTSDTGVTTFGNNASTYANWSNFLVPADTLVRPVSPLGQFNYVFLNAWQKSKGEIVPPSYAEDVNSATANLFYHHNLFHDYFYKLGWTEPAGNLQINNFGKGGLGGDPILGLVQAGAATGGDPTYLGRDNAYMLTLPDGITAWSGMFLWEPIAGAFEGAYADGDYDAGIIYHEYSHALSNRLVAGGESLGSHQASSMGEGWGDWFGMHYLVKNGLQDEPVVGAYVTDNAERGIRNWSLADAPINYGNIGYDIVGPEVHADGDIWAAILWHVREELIAAFGKEEAEKALEQLVMDAMPISAPNPSMADMRTAILTADIERYGSKYSEVLWSAFAHRGLGDDAVSLGGDDTDPKPAFNHPNEAFNGQLLGRIVNEQTNKPVEDARIFIGQYEARSTPAVTTSGKGGFALDLAEGTYDITIQAKGYGSRTIEDVIIKAGDKKRWNLKLAPNIASSFNGASIASVSDASASNPVKLAIDDTEASVYASEAKADGFTGAEFTVDLAGDEPLEITHLNISAMKDVAKARFATVKDFEVQASVDGQNWTTILEDSFTAGKPRPATPDLDYQDYGLAQPTQATQLKFIAETAQNDTLGYIQVAELQAFTSDKAKITPLDLPPEKPFTASGTISLGNAGTGIGTLAGADDVSLAVTQNEFVSTQNPEPASQGVDGYVLTLPAQYADGIHNFSVKGTSASGHDLDIFFYDADFQVIGSIATSAADEAGVVPGGTKYIYVGLYSGADTSFEVNVTSPY
;
A
#
# COMPACT_ATOMS: atom_id res chain seq x y z
N MET A 1 30.54 27.14 73.06
CA MET A 1 30.09 26.33 74.22
C MET A 1 29.53 25.00 73.70
N PRO A 2 29.42 23.92 74.52
CA PRO A 2 30.10 22.66 74.21
C PRO A 2 29.12 21.44 74.19
N LYS A 3 29.47 20.13 74.22
CA LYS A 3 30.68 19.26 74.34
C LYS A 3 30.25 17.90 73.72
N LYS A 4 31.05 17.12 72.96
CA LYS A 4 32.19 16.24 73.35
C LYS A 4 31.89 15.11 74.37
N LYS A 5 32.43 13.91 74.02
CA LYS A 5 33.03 12.83 74.86
C LYS A 5 32.10 11.81 75.59
N SER A 6 32.41 10.49 75.70
CA SER A 6 33.53 9.66 75.15
C SER A 6 33.19 8.16 74.93
N LEU A 7 33.95 7.52 74.03
CA LEU A 7 34.52 6.15 74.06
C LEU A 7 34.71 5.42 75.42
N ALA A 8 34.61 4.08 75.40
CA ALA A 8 35.63 3.04 75.76
C ALA A 8 35.06 1.82 76.58
N VAL A 9 35.14 0.55 76.09
CA VAL A 9 36.14 -0.53 76.47
C VAL A 9 35.72 -1.32 77.75
N VAL A 10 35.68 -2.67 77.89
CA VAL A 10 36.17 -3.84 77.08
C VAL A 10 35.53 -5.21 77.50
N SER A 11 35.59 -6.23 76.60
CA SER A 11 35.59 -7.74 76.71
C SER A 11 34.79 -8.49 77.81
N SER A 12 34.13 -9.66 77.57
CA SER A 12 34.72 -10.95 77.13
C SER A 12 33.67 -12.09 76.96
N ALA A 13 33.92 -13.07 76.05
CA ALA A 13 33.42 -14.48 75.97
C ALA A 13 31.90 -14.80 76.09
N LEU A 14 31.24 -15.38 75.06
CA LEU A 14 31.07 -16.83 74.79
C LEU A 14 30.62 -17.66 76.03
N LEU A 15 29.50 -18.40 76.03
CA LEU A 15 28.78 -19.10 74.94
C LEU A 15 27.25 -19.21 75.23
N ALA A 16 26.48 -19.64 74.23
CA ALA A 16 25.08 -20.12 74.26
C ALA A 16 23.93 -19.17 73.81
N THR A 17 23.25 -19.62 72.75
CA THR A 17 21.80 -19.54 72.43
C THR A 17 21.04 -18.20 72.37
N GLN A 18 20.32 -18.05 71.25
CA GLN A 18 19.11 -17.22 71.03
C GLN A 18 19.25 -15.69 71.05
N LEU A 19 19.26 -15.12 69.84
CA LEU A 19 18.66 -13.85 69.35
C LEU A 19 19.07 -13.75 67.86
N PHE A 20 18.29 -13.19 66.93
CA PHE A 20 17.25 -12.16 67.09
C PHE A 20 15.90 -12.54 66.49
N ALA A 21 14.84 -12.17 67.22
CA ALA A 21 13.59 -11.79 66.59
C ALA A 21 13.79 -10.43 65.90
N GLY A 22 14.00 -10.45 64.58
CA GLY A 22 13.50 -9.38 63.74
C GLY A 22 12.01 -9.64 63.52
N ALA A 23 11.17 -8.61 63.66
CA ALA A 23 9.78 -8.72 63.25
C ALA A 23 9.74 -8.80 61.71
N ALA A 24 9.75 -10.02 61.19
CA ALA A 24 9.36 -10.27 59.81
C ALA A 24 7.85 -10.01 59.72
N ALA A 25 7.47 -8.84 59.21
CA ALA A 25 6.14 -8.69 58.63
C ALA A 25 5.98 -9.79 57.57
N ALA A 26 4.83 -10.46 57.57
CA ALA A 26 4.51 -11.37 56.49
C ALA A 26 4.54 -10.57 55.18
N ALA A 27 5.49 -10.90 54.30
CA ALA A 27 5.54 -10.34 52.98
C ALA A 27 4.41 -10.98 52.16
N ASP A 28 3.29 -10.28 52.11
CA ASP A 28 2.20 -10.56 51.17
C ASP A 28 2.75 -10.35 49.75
N SER A 29 3.18 -11.44 49.10
CA SER A 29 3.81 -11.41 47.78
C SER A 29 2.77 -11.48 46.67
N SER A 30 1.76 -10.60 46.75
CA SER A 30 0.86 -10.28 45.65
C SER A 30 1.30 -8.98 44.97
N HIS A 31 2.21 -9.08 43.99
CA HIS A 31 2.57 -7.94 43.15
C HIS A 31 1.43 -7.63 42.15
N GLN A 32 0.37 -6.97 42.63
CA GLN A 32 -0.55 -6.27 41.74
C GLN A 32 0.13 -5.03 41.16
N VAL A 33 0.65 -5.15 39.94
CA VAL A 33 0.86 -3.98 39.08
C VAL A 33 -0.51 -3.63 38.50
N ARG A 34 -1.03 -2.45 38.87
CA ARG A 34 -2.26 -1.92 38.26
C ARG A 34 -1.88 -1.06 37.07
N ASP A 35 -2.37 -1.41 35.91
CA ASP A 35 -2.41 -0.50 34.77
C ASP A 35 -3.61 0.47 34.89
N VAL A 36 -3.52 1.59 34.16
CA VAL A 36 -4.42 2.75 34.24
C VAL A 36 -5.86 2.42 33.82
N PHE A 37 -6.07 1.34 33.06
CA PHE A 37 -7.41 0.84 32.69
C PHE A 37 -8.06 -0.11 33.70
N GLY A 38 -7.41 -0.38 34.84
CA GLY A 38 -7.98 -1.18 35.92
C GLY A 38 -7.95 -2.70 35.69
N HIS A 39 -7.41 -3.16 34.56
CA HIS A 39 -7.08 -4.57 34.36
C HIS A 39 -5.93 -4.98 35.28
N THR A 40 -6.15 -6.04 36.05
CA THR A 40 -5.11 -6.73 36.81
C THR A 40 -4.67 -7.96 36.03
N GLU A 41 -3.46 -7.93 35.48
CA GLU A 41 -2.76 -9.18 35.15
C GLU A 41 -2.41 -9.88 36.47
N GLU A 42 -3.16 -10.94 36.82
CA GLU A 42 -2.65 -11.93 37.78
C GLU A 42 -1.43 -12.60 37.14
N VAL A 43 -0.23 -12.25 37.62
CA VAL A 43 0.95 -13.09 37.43
C VAL A 43 0.60 -14.48 37.92
N VAL A 44 0.47 -15.43 36.99
CA VAL A 44 -0.06 -16.76 37.29
C VAL A 44 0.89 -17.47 38.26
N ALA A 45 0.42 -17.73 39.47
CA ALA A 45 1.13 -18.51 40.46
C ALA A 45 1.27 -19.97 39.98
N ASP A 46 2.35 -20.27 39.26
CA ASP A 46 2.80 -21.64 39.04
C ASP A 46 3.82 -22.00 40.12
N THR A 47 3.35 -22.67 41.18
CA THR A 47 4.18 -23.07 42.33
C THR A 47 5.27 -24.11 42.00
N ARG A 48 5.37 -24.51 40.72
CA ARG A 48 6.44 -25.34 40.16
C ARG A 48 7.63 -24.52 39.65
N ASP A 49 7.43 -23.24 39.31
CA ASP A 49 8.51 -22.40 38.84
C ASP A 49 9.43 -22.04 40.03
N THR A 50 10.69 -22.43 39.90
CA THR A 50 11.64 -22.45 41.01
C THR A 50 12.92 -21.74 40.58
N ALA A 51 13.20 -20.60 41.22
CA ALA A 51 14.37 -19.76 40.96
C ALA A 51 15.72 -20.44 41.28
N THR A 52 15.74 -21.72 41.66
CA THR A 52 16.95 -22.49 41.94
C THR A 52 16.73 -23.96 41.57
N ALA A 53 17.52 -24.46 40.63
CA ALA A 53 17.46 -25.85 40.19
C ALA A 53 17.91 -26.83 41.29
N ILE A 54 17.10 -27.86 41.53
CA ILE A 54 17.42 -28.98 42.40
C ILE A 54 18.36 -29.95 41.67
N LEU A 55 19.54 -30.15 42.23
CA LEU A 55 20.55 -31.10 41.74
C LEU A 55 20.36 -32.48 42.43
N PRO A 56 20.76 -33.59 41.77
CA PRO A 56 20.73 -34.90 42.39
C PRO A 56 21.67 -34.99 43.59
N ASP A 57 21.27 -35.74 44.61
CA ASP A 57 22.08 -35.98 45.81
C ASP A 57 23.21 -37.02 45.58
N THR A 58 24.05 -37.22 46.59
CA THR A 58 25.17 -38.17 46.52
C THR A 58 24.72 -39.61 46.28
N VAL A 59 23.58 -40.03 46.84
CA VAL A 59 23.04 -41.40 46.66
C VAL A 59 22.55 -41.59 45.23
N GLN A 60 21.86 -40.60 44.67
CA GLN A 60 21.43 -40.60 43.28
C GLN A 60 22.62 -40.60 42.31
N ILE A 61 23.69 -39.86 42.62
CA ILE A 61 24.93 -39.85 41.83
C ILE A 61 25.65 -41.20 41.89
N GLU A 62 25.74 -41.84 43.06
CA GLU A 62 26.33 -43.18 43.22
C GLU A 62 25.49 -44.25 42.47
N ALA A 63 24.17 -44.19 42.57
CA ALA A 63 23.26 -45.04 41.81
C ALA A 63 23.40 -44.82 40.29
N ALA A 64 23.61 -43.58 39.83
CA ALA A 64 23.85 -43.26 38.42
C ALA A 64 25.17 -43.85 37.93
N GLN A 65 26.25 -43.76 38.72
CA GLN A 65 27.53 -44.40 38.42
C GLN A 65 27.41 -45.93 38.34
N LYS A 66 26.64 -46.54 39.24
CA LYS A 66 26.35 -47.99 39.25
C LYS A 66 25.56 -48.44 38.00
N LEU A 67 24.57 -47.65 37.56
CA LEU A 67 23.84 -47.92 36.31
C LEU A 67 24.75 -47.77 35.08
N LEU A 68 25.57 -46.71 35.03
CA LEU A 68 26.56 -46.50 33.96
C LEU A 68 27.55 -47.67 33.86
N ALA A 69 28.02 -48.18 34.99
CA ALA A 69 28.92 -49.33 35.06
C ALA A 69 28.26 -50.65 34.62
N SER A 70 26.98 -50.87 34.93
CA SER A 70 26.27 -52.12 34.62
C SER A 70 25.70 -52.17 33.19
N SER A 71 25.26 -51.03 32.65
CA SER A 71 24.68 -50.94 31.30
C SER A 71 25.72 -50.69 30.19
N GLY A 72 26.96 -50.35 30.54
CA GLY A 72 28.06 -50.12 29.60
C GLY A 72 28.06 -48.74 28.92
N SER A 73 29.00 -48.52 28.00
CA SER A 73 29.20 -47.22 27.36
C SER A 73 28.00 -46.75 26.54
N GLY A 74 27.83 -45.43 26.46
CA GLY A 74 26.80 -44.78 25.65
C GLY A 74 25.48 -44.48 26.36
N VAL A 75 25.32 -44.88 27.63
CA VAL A 75 24.18 -44.46 28.47
C VAL A 75 24.27 -42.96 28.78
N LYS A 76 23.14 -42.25 28.66
CA LYS A 76 22.97 -40.84 29.00
C LYS A 76 21.82 -40.70 30.01
N ILE A 77 22.06 -39.92 31.05
CA ILE A 77 21.07 -39.55 32.07
C ILE A 77 20.93 -38.03 32.05
N ASN A 78 19.74 -37.54 31.75
CA ASN A 78 19.36 -36.14 31.93
C ASN A 78 18.54 -36.03 33.23
N TRP A 79 18.71 -34.93 33.96
CA TRP A 79 18.06 -34.69 35.25
C TRP A 79 16.92 -33.68 35.11
N ASN A 80 15.94 -33.79 35.99
CA ASN A 80 14.85 -32.84 36.16
C ASN A 80 15.24 -31.83 37.24
N SER A 81 15.44 -30.57 36.84
CA SER A 81 15.79 -29.47 37.76
C SER A 81 14.71 -29.13 38.78
N GLN A 82 13.47 -29.60 38.62
CA GLN A 82 12.39 -29.39 39.59
C GLN A 82 12.47 -30.35 40.79
N PHE A 83 13.05 -31.55 40.61
CA PHE A 83 12.97 -32.63 41.60
C PHE A 83 14.30 -33.36 41.88
N GLY A 84 15.39 -33.06 41.16
CA GLY A 84 16.67 -33.74 41.30
C GLY A 84 16.67 -35.19 40.78
N THR A 85 15.61 -35.65 40.11
CA THR A 85 15.44 -37.02 39.60
C THR A 85 15.74 -37.14 38.10
N PRO A 86 15.94 -38.33 37.53
CA PRO A 86 16.14 -38.48 36.08
C PRO A 86 14.90 -38.08 35.28
N SER A 87 15.06 -37.14 34.33
CA SER A 87 14.04 -36.81 33.33
C SER A 87 14.08 -37.77 32.13
N SER A 88 15.27 -38.25 31.77
CA SER A 88 15.44 -39.31 30.77
C SER A 88 16.73 -40.10 30.97
N ILE A 89 16.63 -41.42 30.76
CA ILE A 89 17.70 -42.40 30.77
C ILE A 89 17.62 -43.14 29.44
N THR A 90 18.66 -43.06 28.63
CA THR A 90 18.73 -43.62 27.28
C THR A 90 20.09 -44.24 27.01
N LYS A 91 20.22 -45.10 26.00
CA LYS A 91 21.51 -45.61 25.53
C LYS A 91 21.70 -45.38 24.04
N SER A 92 22.85 -44.81 23.69
CA SER A 92 23.26 -44.58 22.32
C SER A 92 23.50 -45.95 21.63
N GLY A 93 22.68 -46.29 20.63
CA GLY A 93 22.86 -47.50 19.82
C GLY A 93 22.44 -48.83 20.49
N GLY A 94 21.51 -48.82 21.46
CA GLY A 94 21.00 -50.08 22.03
C GLY A 94 20.07 -49.90 23.23
N TYR A 95 19.99 -50.95 24.04
CA TYR A 95 19.09 -51.06 25.20
C TYR A 95 19.83 -50.91 26.53
N LEU A 96 19.14 -50.39 27.55
CA LEU A 96 19.62 -50.25 28.93
C LEU A 96 19.84 -51.60 29.61
N THR A 97 19.09 -52.64 29.20
CA THR A 97 19.16 -54.00 29.75
C THR A 97 19.37 -55.06 28.66
N GLY A 98 19.77 -56.27 29.09
CA GLY A 98 19.61 -57.48 28.28
C GLY A 98 18.16 -57.96 28.21
N PRO A 99 17.88 -59.05 27.48
CA PRO A 99 16.55 -59.68 27.43
C PRO A 99 16.07 -60.10 28.82
N SER A 100 14.76 -60.07 29.05
CA SER A 100 14.15 -60.55 30.29
C SER A 100 12.82 -61.25 30.01
N ALA A 101 12.44 -62.20 30.86
CA ALA A 101 11.14 -62.88 30.78
C ALA A 101 10.16 -62.23 31.76
N GLY A 102 8.91 -62.05 31.32
CA GLY A 102 7.83 -61.42 32.07
C GLY A 102 6.99 -60.50 31.18
N SER A 103 5.91 -59.97 31.73
CA SER A 103 5.18 -58.86 31.12
C SER A 103 6.01 -57.58 31.15
N ALA A 104 5.68 -56.62 30.28
CA ALA A 104 6.34 -55.31 30.27
C ALA A 104 6.24 -54.60 31.63
N GLU A 105 5.12 -54.76 32.36
CA GLU A 105 4.95 -54.16 33.69
C GLU A 105 5.86 -54.82 34.73
N GLU A 106 5.95 -56.15 34.77
CA GLU A 106 6.84 -56.85 35.71
C GLU A 106 8.30 -56.48 35.46
N ILE A 107 8.73 -56.42 34.19
CA ILE A 107 10.08 -56.00 33.80
C ILE A 107 10.34 -54.55 34.19
N ALA A 108 9.39 -53.66 33.94
CA ALA A 108 9.51 -52.24 34.27
C ALA A 108 9.55 -52.00 35.79
N ARG A 109 8.70 -52.66 36.57
CA ARG A 109 8.71 -52.57 38.05
C ARG A 109 10.00 -53.15 38.62
N ALA A 110 10.43 -54.34 38.19
CA ALA A 110 11.67 -54.94 38.66
C ALA A 110 12.91 -54.06 38.36
N TRP A 111 12.93 -53.39 37.20
CA TRP A 111 14.00 -52.43 36.90
C TRP A 111 13.92 -51.19 37.78
N LEU A 112 12.73 -50.65 38.04
CA LEU A 112 12.55 -49.51 38.95
C LEU A 112 12.89 -49.86 40.41
N GLU A 113 12.56 -51.06 40.90
CA GLU A 113 12.96 -51.53 42.24
C GLU A 113 14.49 -51.67 42.35
N ALA A 114 15.16 -52.17 41.31
CA ALA A 114 16.62 -52.29 41.25
C ALA A 114 17.35 -50.95 41.13
N ASN A 115 16.67 -49.89 40.69
CA ASN A 115 17.23 -48.55 40.43
C ASN A 115 16.51 -47.42 41.21
N LYS A 116 15.70 -47.76 42.22
CA LYS A 116 14.84 -46.83 42.99
C LYS A 116 15.59 -45.64 43.59
N GLU A 117 16.85 -45.86 43.98
CA GLU A 117 17.79 -44.88 44.49
C GLU A 117 18.02 -43.72 43.50
N LEU A 118 17.99 -43.95 42.18
CA LEU A 118 18.11 -42.88 41.17
C LEU A 118 16.97 -41.85 41.30
N PHE A 119 15.76 -42.32 41.58
CA PHE A 119 14.54 -41.53 41.61
C PHE A 119 14.20 -41.04 43.03
N GLY A 120 15.04 -41.34 44.03
CA GLY A 120 14.76 -41.04 45.44
C GLY A 120 13.56 -41.83 46.00
N LEU A 121 13.27 -43.03 45.47
CA LEU A 121 12.10 -43.83 45.80
C LEU A 121 12.41 -45.00 46.74
N THR A 122 11.42 -45.39 47.55
CA THR A 122 11.45 -46.61 48.37
C THR A 122 10.80 -47.80 47.65
N ASP A 123 11.00 -49.01 48.18
CA ASP A 123 10.26 -50.21 47.74
C ASP A 123 8.74 -50.10 47.98
N SER A 124 8.28 -49.20 48.85
CA SER A 124 6.85 -48.91 49.00
C SER A 124 6.35 -48.13 47.79
N ASP A 125 7.07 -47.07 47.40
CA ASP A 125 6.65 -46.16 46.32
C ASP A 125 6.61 -46.87 44.97
N VAL A 126 7.62 -47.68 44.64
CA VAL A 126 7.67 -48.42 43.37
C VAL A 126 6.53 -49.45 43.27
N ARG A 127 6.11 -50.07 44.38
CA ARG A 127 4.93 -50.94 44.41
C ARG A 127 3.63 -50.15 44.32
N ASN A 128 3.55 -48.97 44.93
CA ASN A 128 2.38 -48.08 44.92
C ASN A 128 2.25 -47.23 43.64
N LEU A 129 3.21 -47.32 42.71
CA LEU A 129 3.08 -46.77 41.35
C LEU A 129 1.85 -47.35 40.65
N LYS A 130 0.89 -46.48 40.32
CA LYS A 130 -0.29 -46.86 39.54
C LYS A 130 0.06 -46.91 38.05
N VAL A 131 -0.20 -48.03 37.38
CA VAL A 131 -0.16 -48.07 35.92
C VAL A 131 -1.35 -47.30 35.36
N VAL A 132 -1.06 -46.35 34.49
CA VAL A 132 -2.05 -45.53 33.78
C VAL A 132 -2.15 -45.94 32.31
N ARG A 133 -1.06 -46.41 31.70
CA ARG A 133 -1.05 -47.02 30.36
C ARG A 133 -0.02 -48.15 30.30
N ASN A 134 -0.41 -49.26 29.69
CA ASN A 134 0.45 -50.38 29.33
C ASN A 134 -0.18 -51.00 28.07
N TYR A 135 0.46 -50.86 26.92
CA TYR A 135 -0.08 -51.23 25.61
C TYR A 135 1.05 -51.40 24.59
N GLU A 136 0.82 -52.21 23.56
CA GLU A 136 1.73 -52.32 22.42
C GLU A 136 1.50 -51.15 21.45
N VAL A 137 2.56 -50.40 21.15
CA VAL A 137 2.50 -49.28 20.20
C VAL A 137 2.33 -49.84 18.79
N PRO A 138 1.19 -49.60 18.11
CA PRO A 138 0.88 -50.24 16.83
C PRO A 138 1.96 -50.03 15.76
N GLY A 139 2.28 -51.10 15.02
CA GLY A 139 3.35 -51.09 14.01
C GLY A 139 4.77 -51.17 14.59
N THR A 140 4.92 -51.27 15.92
CA THR A 140 6.20 -51.46 16.61
C THR A 140 6.15 -52.69 17.52
N LYS A 141 7.30 -53.10 18.05
CA LYS A 141 7.45 -54.19 19.03
C LYS A 141 7.75 -53.63 20.43
N LEU A 142 7.11 -52.52 20.79
CA LEU A 142 7.40 -51.72 21.99
C LEU A 142 6.16 -51.55 22.87
N ASN A 143 6.30 -51.93 24.14
CA ASN A 143 5.36 -51.73 25.23
C ASN A 143 5.87 -50.65 26.21
N PRO A 144 5.50 -49.38 26.04
CA PRO A 144 5.69 -48.36 27.06
C PRO A 144 4.74 -48.57 28.25
N VAL A 145 5.31 -48.80 29.43
CA VAL A 145 4.58 -48.85 30.71
C VAL A 145 4.68 -47.50 31.38
N THR A 146 3.54 -46.81 31.49
CA THR A 146 3.43 -45.48 32.10
C THR A 146 2.84 -45.59 33.51
N PHE A 147 3.68 -45.31 34.50
CA PHE A 147 3.33 -45.19 35.90
C PHE A 147 2.98 -43.74 36.29
N GLN A 148 2.19 -43.60 37.35
CA GLN A 148 1.93 -42.37 38.10
C GLN A 148 2.20 -42.64 39.58
N GLN A 149 2.98 -41.78 40.24
CA GLN A 149 3.16 -41.83 41.69
C GLN A 149 1.84 -41.56 42.42
N THR A 150 1.64 -42.29 43.52
CA THR A 150 0.53 -42.05 44.43
C THR A 150 1.05 -41.88 45.85
N VAL A 151 0.38 -41.04 46.64
CA VAL A 151 0.60 -40.92 48.09
C VAL A 151 -0.74 -41.15 48.75
N ASN A 152 -0.79 -42.06 49.72
CA ASN A 152 -2.03 -42.53 50.35
C ASN A 152 -3.12 -42.99 49.36
N GLY A 153 -2.72 -43.46 48.17
CA GLY A 153 -3.60 -43.88 47.08
C GLY A 153 -4.10 -42.76 46.15
N ILE A 154 -3.79 -41.50 46.45
CA ILE A 154 -4.21 -40.33 45.65
C ILE A 154 -3.19 -40.09 44.53
N GLU A 155 -3.67 -39.83 43.31
CA GLU A 155 -2.84 -39.66 42.11
C GLU A 155 -2.15 -38.28 42.06
N SER A 156 -0.88 -38.27 41.66
CA SER A 156 -0.16 -37.02 41.37
C SER A 156 -0.58 -36.36 40.06
N VAL A 157 -0.55 -35.03 40.03
CA VAL A 157 -0.81 -34.22 38.83
C VAL A 157 0.37 -33.27 38.58
N TYR A 158 0.74 -33.04 37.32
CA TYR A 158 1.90 -32.25 36.86
C TYR A 158 3.29 -32.63 37.42
N GLY A 159 3.38 -33.78 38.08
CA GLY A 159 4.61 -34.43 38.52
C GLY A 159 4.37 -35.94 38.61
N GLY A 160 5.41 -36.70 38.95
CA GLY A 160 5.24 -38.08 39.37
C GLY A 160 5.04 -39.12 38.26
N ARG A 161 5.36 -38.80 36.99
CA ARG A 161 5.33 -39.78 35.88
C ARG A 161 6.64 -40.53 35.75
N ILE A 162 6.56 -41.83 35.50
CA ILE A 162 7.67 -42.67 35.03
C ILE A 162 7.18 -43.53 33.88
N ILE A 163 7.89 -43.52 32.76
CA ILE A 163 7.59 -44.28 31.55
C ILE A 163 8.78 -45.19 31.28
N VAL A 164 8.55 -46.50 31.22
CA VAL A 164 9.58 -47.50 30.89
C VAL A 164 9.22 -48.16 29.56
N ALA A 165 10.07 -48.00 28.55
CA ALA A 165 9.84 -48.53 27.21
C ALA A 165 10.46 -49.94 27.07
N VAL A 166 9.65 -50.99 27.12
CA VAL A 166 10.10 -52.40 27.05
C VAL A 166 9.82 -52.97 25.67
N ASN A 167 10.78 -53.66 25.04
CA ASN A 167 10.55 -54.32 23.74
C ASN A 167 10.01 -55.76 23.89
N GLU A 168 9.64 -56.41 22.79
CA GLU A 168 9.15 -57.81 22.76
C GLU A 168 10.11 -58.85 23.39
N GLU A 169 11.40 -58.55 23.47
CA GLU A 169 12.44 -59.42 24.05
C GLU A 169 12.66 -59.12 25.54
N GLY A 170 11.86 -58.22 26.13
CA GLY A 170 12.00 -57.78 27.52
C GLY A 170 13.18 -56.83 27.77
N LYS A 171 13.76 -56.22 26.74
CA LYS A 171 14.82 -55.22 26.85
C LYS A 171 14.24 -53.84 27.06
N ILE A 172 14.81 -53.05 27.98
CA ILE A 172 14.39 -51.67 28.20
C ILE A 172 15.16 -50.74 27.25
N LEU A 173 14.44 -50.03 26.39
CA LEU A 173 14.98 -49.06 25.43
C LEU A 173 15.32 -47.72 26.11
N SER A 174 14.39 -47.21 26.92
CA SER A 174 14.52 -45.94 27.62
C SER A 174 13.65 -45.91 28.87
N VAL A 175 14.00 -45.02 29.80
CA VAL A 175 13.16 -44.63 30.92
C VAL A 175 13.06 -43.11 30.94
N THR A 176 11.85 -42.55 30.94
CA THR A 176 11.62 -41.10 30.91
C THR A 176 10.56 -40.70 31.92
N GLY A 177 10.58 -39.47 32.43
CA GLY A 177 9.61 -39.07 33.45
C GLY A 177 9.86 -37.70 34.07
N ASN A 178 9.09 -37.44 35.12
CA ASN A 178 9.23 -36.30 36.01
C ASN A 178 8.87 -36.71 37.45
N ALA A 179 9.37 -37.87 37.87
CA ALA A 179 9.20 -38.39 39.22
C ALA A 179 9.70 -37.39 40.27
N ALA A 180 9.03 -37.34 41.41
CA ALA A 180 9.56 -36.68 42.60
C ALA A 180 10.09 -37.75 43.59
N PRO A 181 11.06 -37.41 44.45
CA PRO A 181 11.49 -38.29 45.54
C PRO A 181 10.32 -38.69 46.45
N SER A 182 10.55 -39.74 47.24
CA SER A 182 9.64 -40.17 48.31
C SER A 182 9.37 -39.03 49.30
N GLY A 183 8.12 -38.90 49.74
CA GLY A 183 7.71 -37.88 50.71
C GLY A 183 6.29 -38.11 51.22
N GLU A 184 5.91 -37.37 52.26
CA GLU A 184 4.59 -37.40 52.87
C GLU A 184 3.78 -36.13 52.50
N LEU A 185 2.48 -36.14 52.77
CA LEU A 185 1.62 -34.97 52.55
C LEU A 185 1.94 -33.86 53.57
N ALA A 186 2.17 -32.66 53.06
CA ALA A 186 2.35 -31.43 53.83
C ALA A 186 1.01 -30.66 53.90
N GLY A 187 -0.01 -31.27 54.51
CA GLY A 187 -1.35 -30.69 54.69
C GLY A 187 -2.46 -31.75 54.72
N GLU A 188 -3.70 -31.32 54.94
CA GLU A 188 -4.91 -32.17 54.92
C GLU A 188 -5.96 -31.68 53.90
N PHE A 189 -6.90 -32.55 53.50
CA PHE A 189 -8.07 -32.15 52.69
C PHE A 189 -9.15 -31.55 53.59
N THR A 190 -9.02 -30.27 53.93
CA THR A 190 -10.02 -29.56 54.77
C THR A 190 -11.14 -28.94 53.94
N LEU A 191 -10.85 -28.52 52.70
CA LEU A 191 -11.84 -28.09 51.71
C LEU A 191 -12.54 -29.30 51.09
N THR A 192 -13.78 -29.12 50.64
CA THR A 192 -14.49 -30.10 49.81
C THR A 192 -14.28 -29.80 48.32
N ALA A 193 -14.61 -30.79 47.46
CA ALA A 193 -14.65 -30.59 46.01
C ALA A 193 -15.61 -29.46 45.57
N THR A 194 -16.68 -29.21 46.32
CA THR A 194 -17.60 -28.09 46.12
C THR A 194 -16.91 -26.76 46.40
N ASP A 195 -16.14 -26.69 47.48
CA ASP A 195 -15.39 -25.48 47.86
C ASP A 195 -14.30 -25.18 46.84
N ALA A 196 -13.56 -26.19 46.36
CA ALA A 196 -12.57 -26.02 45.30
C ALA A 196 -13.18 -25.51 43.98
N LEU A 197 -14.36 -25.98 43.58
CA LEU A 197 -15.06 -25.46 42.40
C LEU A 197 -15.57 -24.03 42.64
N ASN A 198 -16.11 -23.72 43.83
CA ASN A 198 -16.46 -22.36 44.21
C ASN A 198 -15.24 -21.43 44.15
N THR A 199 -14.07 -21.87 44.61
CA THR A 199 -12.81 -21.10 44.54
C THR A 199 -12.41 -20.79 43.09
N VAL A 200 -12.59 -21.73 42.16
CA VAL A 200 -12.35 -21.48 40.73
C VAL A 200 -13.36 -20.48 40.16
N VAL A 201 -14.65 -20.70 40.39
CA VAL A 201 -15.73 -19.84 39.87
C VAL A 201 -15.63 -18.41 40.39
N SER A 202 -15.43 -18.24 41.70
CA SER A 202 -15.29 -16.91 42.32
C SER A 202 -14.00 -16.18 41.91
N ARG A 203 -12.96 -16.89 41.47
CA ARG A 203 -11.73 -16.29 40.92
C ARG A 203 -11.88 -15.90 39.44
N LEU A 204 -12.44 -16.77 38.61
CA LEU A 204 -12.48 -16.56 37.16
C LEU A 204 -13.71 -15.80 36.67
N THR A 205 -14.85 -16.00 37.34
CA THR A 205 -16.14 -15.41 36.99
C THR A 205 -16.80 -14.82 38.24
N PRO A 206 -16.17 -13.82 38.93
CA PRO A 206 -16.67 -13.26 40.20
C PRO A 206 -18.08 -12.64 40.08
N GLU A 207 -18.47 -12.22 38.89
CA GLU A 207 -19.77 -11.61 38.58
C GLU A 207 -20.92 -12.64 38.51
N LEU A 208 -20.62 -13.95 38.35
CA LEU A 208 -21.61 -14.99 38.11
C LEU A 208 -22.12 -15.64 39.41
N THR A 209 -23.44 -15.68 39.58
CA THR A 209 -24.08 -16.42 40.68
C THR A 209 -24.22 -17.90 40.29
N TYR A 210 -23.26 -18.71 40.72
CA TYR A 210 -23.30 -20.18 40.58
C TYR A 210 -23.27 -20.85 41.96
N THR A 211 -24.00 -21.95 42.11
CA THR A 211 -23.98 -22.78 43.32
C THR A 211 -23.81 -24.23 42.89
N PRO A 212 -22.63 -24.86 43.07
CA PRO A 212 -22.36 -26.16 42.51
C PRO A 212 -23.33 -27.24 43.01
N LYS A 213 -23.98 -27.92 42.07
CA LYS A 213 -24.90 -29.04 42.34
C LYS A 213 -24.24 -30.34 41.87
N PRO A 214 -23.86 -31.25 42.78
CA PRO A 214 -23.34 -32.56 42.40
C PRO A 214 -24.35 -33.35 41.56
N LEU A 215 -23.86 -34.01 40.51
CA LEU A 215 -24.64 -34.89 39.64
C LEU A 215 -24.26 -36.36 39.82
N ALA A 216 -22.97 -36.69 39.71
CA ALA A 216 -22.46 -38.06 39.68
C ALA A 216 -20.98 -38.15 40.10
N ASP A 217 -20.54 -39.37 40.39
CA ASP A 217 -19.12 -39.73 40.48
C ASP A 217 -18.74 -40.56 39.23
N GLU A 218 -17.91 -40.02 38.34
CA GLU A 218 -17.52 -40.63 37.06
C GLU A 218 -16.01 -40.84 36.97
N ALA A 219 -15.55 -42.09 36.85
CA ALA A 219 -14.12 -42.43 36.71
C ALA A 219 -13.18 -41.79 37.76
N GLY A 220 -13.70 -41.51 38.96
CA GLY A 220 -12.98 -40.83 40.05
C GLY A 220 -13.06 -39.31 40.03
N TRP A 221 -13.97 -38.72 39.25
CA TRP A 221 -14.31 -37.30 39.26
C TRP A 221 -15.70 -37.08 39.86
N LYS A 222 -15.83 -36.07 40.73
CA LYS A 222 -17.12 -35.49 41.10
C LYS A 222 -17.57 -34.56 39.99
N VAL A 223 -18.72 -34.86 39.39
CA VAL A 223 -19.33 -34.10 38.30
C VAL A 223 -20.38 -33.16 38.87
N PHE A 224 -20.36 -31.91 38.44
CA PHE A 224 -21.27 -30.85 38.85
C PHE A 224 -22.04 -30.29 37.66
N ASP A 225 -23.31 -29.99 37.89
CA ASP A 225 -24.24 -29.42 36.92
C ASP A 225 -23.80 -28.01 36.48
N GLY A 226 -23.96 -27.68 35.19
CA GLY A 226 -23.71 -26.34 34.66
C GLY A 226 -24.81 -25.33 35.03
N LEU A 227 -26.01 -25.81 35.40
CA LEU A 227 -27.14 -25.02 35.94
C LEU A 227 -27.57 -23.83 35.08
N ASP A 228 -27.54 -23.96 33.75
CA ASP A 228 -27.78 -22.87 32.79
C ASP A 228 -26.80 -21.67 32.91
N VAL A 229 -25.77 -21.76 33.77
CA VAL A 229 -24.70 -20.74 33.95
C VAL A 229 -23.48 -21.08 33.08
N PHE A 230 -23.12 -22.36 32.98
CA PHE A 230 -21.99 -22.84 32.19
C PHE A 230 -22.45 -23.81 31.09
N PRO A 231 -21.80 -23.81 29.91
CA PRO A 231 -22.26 -24.59 28.74
C PRO A 231 -22.05 -26.10 28.87
N ALA A 232 -21.39 -26.56 29.94
CA ALA A 232 -21.08 -27.96 30.18
C ALA A 232 -20.96 -28.27 31.69
N GLU A 233 -20.94 -29.55 32.01
CA GLU A 233 -20.71 -30.07 33.36
C GLU A 233 -19.26 -29.84 33.81
N GLN A 234 -19.10 -29.38 35.05
CA GLN A 234 -17.82 -29.08 35.68
C GLN A 234 -17.31 -30.32 36.43
N ARG A 235 -15.98 -30.55 36.49
CA ARG A 235 -15.43 -31.80 37.06
C ARG A 235 -14.31 -31.55 38.06
N VAL A 236 -14.38 -32.16 39.23
CA VAL A 236 -13.38 -32.02 40.31
C VAL A 236 -12.89 -33.39 40.77
N LYS A 237 -11.58 -33.56 40.96
CA LYS A 237 -10.95 -34.79 41.44
C LYS A 237 -9.86 -34.51 42.47
N GLU A 238 -9.79 -35.34 43.51
CA GLU A 238 -8.69 -35.34 44.48
C GLU A 238 -7.38 -35.75 43.81
N ALA A 239 -6.34 -34.96 44.05
CA ALA A 239 -5.00 -35.10 43.49
C ALA A 239 -3.94 -34.75 44.55
N ILE A 240 -2.69 -35.05 44.26
CA ILE A 240 -1.54 -34.50 44.98
C ILE A 240 -0.70 -33.66 44.03
N PHE A 241 -0.18 -32.54 44.51
CA PHE A 241 0.64 -31.61 43.72
C PHE A 241 2.04 -31.50 44.34
N TYR A 242 3.07 -31.70 43.53
CA TYR A 242 4.45 -31.60 43.99
C TYR A 242 4.95 -30.16 43.86
N THR A 243 5.33 -29.58 45.01
CA THR A 243 5.95 -28.25 45.11
C THR A 243 7.37 -28.38 45.66
N SER A 244 8.18 -27.32 45.57
CA SER A 244 9.48 -27.25 46.24
C SER A 244 9.40 -27.33 47.77
N GLY A 245 8.27 -26.97 48.36
CA GLY A 245 8.00 -27.05 49.81
C GLY A 245 7.47 -28.40 50.30
N GLY A 246 7.21 -29.36 49.40
CA GLY A 246 6.64 -30.68 49.73
C GLY A 246 5.45 -31.08 48.86
N ILE A 247 4.81 -32.20 49.22
CA ILE A 247 3.66 -32.75 48.52
C ILE A 247 2.38 -32.16 49.10
N ARG A 248 1.65 -31.35 48.33
CA ARG A 248 0.40 -30.71 48.76
C ARG A 248 -0.81 -31.58 48.41
N PRO A 249 -1.79 -31.78 49.32
CA PRO A 249 -3.11 -32.29 48.93
C PRO A 249 -3.83 -31.25 48.08
N ALA A 250 -4.49 -31.66 47.01
CA ALA A 250 -5.06 -30.72 46.04
C ALA A 250 -6.33 -31.25 45.35
N TYR A 251 -7.11 -30.33 44.79
CA TYR A 251 -8.20 -30.61 43.87
C TYR A 251 -7.82 -30.20 42.46
N ARG A 252 -7.87 -31.16 41.53
CA ARG A 252 -7.81 -30.93 40.09
C ARG A 252 -9.22 -30.58 39.62
N VAL A 253 -9.41 -29.38 39.10
CA VAL A 253 -10.67 -28.86 38.56
C VAL A 253 -10.54 -28.75 37.05
N LEU A 254 -11.44 -29.38 36.30
CA LEU A 254 -11.69 -29.08 34.89
C LEU A 254 -12.87 -28.12 34.84
N PHE A 255 -12.58 -26.89 34.44
CA PHE A 255 -13.53 -25.79 34.40
C PHE A 255 -13.78 -25.36 32.95
N ILE A 256 -15.01 -25.47 32.49
CA ILE A 256 -15.45 -25.05 31.16
C ILE A 256 -16.27 -23.78 31.35
N GLU A 257 -15.64 -22.65 31.08
CA GLU A 257 -16.25 -21.32 31.19
C GLU A 257 -17.10 -21.05 29.93
N GLU A 258 -16.49 -21.19 28.76
CA GLU A 258 -17.13 -21.10 27.44
C GLU A 258 -16.65 -22.28 26.55
N LEU A 259 -17.32 -22.54 25.43
CA LEU A 259 -16.96 -23.69 24.55
C LEU A 259 -15.55 -23.58 23.94
N ASN A 260 -15.05 -22.36 23.75
CA ASN A 260 -13.71 -22.01 23.30
C ASN A 260 -12.76 -21.62 24.46
N LYS A 261 -13.21 -21.71 25.72
CA LYS A 261 -12.49 -21.22 26.91
C LYS A 261 -12.65 -22.19 28.07
N ALA A 262 -11.81 -23.22 28.06
CA ALA A 262 -11.77 -24.25 29.09
C ALA A 262 -10.38 -24.32 29.74
N TYR A 263 -10.36 -24.54 31.05
CA TYR A 263 -9.16 -24.57 31.87
C TYR A 263 -9.07 -25.86 32.69
N GLU A 264 -7.83 -26.27 32.95
CA GLU A 264 -7.51 -27.21 34.01
C GLU A 264 -6.72 -26.48 35.09
N ILE A 265 -7.24 -26.53 36.32
CA ILE A 265 -6.75 -25.76 37.46
C ILE A 265 -6.47 -26.73 38.60
N VAL A 266 -5.45 -26.45 39.40
CA VAL A 266 -5.16 -27.18 40.63
C VAL A 266 -5.30 -26.21 41.81
N ILE A 267 -6.19 -26.55 42.73
CA ILE A 267 -6.47 -25.80 43.95
C ILE A 267 -5.91 -26.59 45.14
N ASP A 268 -5.18 -25.94 46.03
CA ASP A 268 -4.71 -26.54 47.28
C ASP A 268 -5.90 -26.92 48.18
N ALA A 269 -5.92 -28.15 48.70
CA ALA A 269 -7.07 -28.68 49.41
C ALA A 269 -7.19 -28.21 50.87
N GLU A 270 -6.24 -27.41 51.37
CA GLU A 270 -6.30 -26.81 52.70
C GLU A 270 -6.54 -25.30 52.66
N SER A 271 -5.80 -24.58 51.81
CA SER A 271 -5.82 -23.12 51.74
C SER A 271 -6.73 -22.53 50.65
N GLY A 272 -7.11 -23.31 49.64
CA GLY A 272 -7.79 -22.77 48.45
C GLY A 272 -6.87 -21.99 47.50
N GLU A 273 -5.56 -22.03 47.72
CA GLU A 273 -4.56 -21.42 46.84
C GLU A 273 -4.58 -22.07 45.44
N GLN A 274 -4.51 -21.27 44.37
CA GLN A 274 -4.35 -21.80 43.02
C GLN A 274 -2.88 -22.20 42.82
N LEU A 275 -2.60 -23.50 42.81
CA LEU A 275 -1.25 -24.05 42.66
C LEU A 275 -0.79 -24.12 41.19
N TYR A 276 -1.74 -24.22 40.25
CA TYR A 276 -1.51 -24.31 38.81
C TYR A 276 -2.77 -23.99 37.98
N LYS A 277 -2.60 -23.47 36.75
CA LYS A 277 -3.65 -23.29 35.74
C LYS A 277 -3.08 -23.54 34.33
N ARG A 278 -3.83 -24.20 33.45
CA ARG A 278 -3.59 -24.23 31.99
C ARG A 278 -4.87 -24.17 31.18
N SER A 279 -4.75 -23.78 29.90
CA SER A 279 -5.81 -23.97 28.91
C SER A 279 -5.99 -25.45 28.54
N LEU A 280 -7.21 -25.83 28.17
CA LEU A 280 -7.58 -27.13 27.60
C LEU A 280 -7.96 -27.06 26.12
N VAL A 281 -8.08 -25.85 25.55
CA VAL A 281 -8.33 -25.65 24.11
C VAL A 281 -7.03 -25.48 23.34
N ASN A 282 -7.02 -25.93 22.09
CA ASN A 282 -5.92 -25.75 21.15
C ASN A 282 -6.43 -24.91 19.98
N PHE A 283 -5.63 -23.97 19.50
CA PHE A 283 -6.08 -22.98 18.50
C PHE A 283 -6.52 -23.64 17.18
N LEU A 284 -7.48 -23.00 16.51
CA LEU A 284 -7.82 -23.30 15.12
C LEU A 284 -6.59 -23.01 14.24
N ASN A 285 -6.44 -23.74 13.13
CA ASN A 285 -5.54 -23.37 12.04
C ASN A 285 -6.39 -22.66 10.97
N PRO A 286 -6.58 -21.33 11.03
CA PRO A 286 -7.44 -20.67 10.08
C PRO A 286 -6.78 -20.55 8.70
N GLU A 287 -7.61 -20.57 7.67
CA GLU A 287 -7.23 -20.52 6.26
C GLU A 287 -8.39 -20.02 5.39
N GLY A 288 -8.08 -19.61 4.15
CA GLY A 288 -9.07 -19.32 3.12
C GLY A 288 -8.57 -19.69 1.72
N LEU A 289 -9.48 -19.70 0.74
CA LEU A 289 -9.18 -20.04 -0.64
C LEU A 289 -9.00 -18.75 -1.48
N ILE A 290 -7.75 -18.40 -1.79
CA ILE A 290 -7.31 -17.05 -2.16
C ILE A 290 -6.61 -17.03 -3.53
N PHE A 291 -6.76 -15.95 -4.29
CA PHE A 291 -5.86 -15.63 -5.42
C PHE A 291 -4.66 -14.81 -4.91
N GLU A 292 -3.43 -15.26 -5.20
CA GLU A 292 -2.21 -14.56 -4.74
C GLU A 292 -1.84 -13.37 -5.64
N ASN A 293 -2.36 -13.37 -6.88
CA ASN A 293 -2.43 -12.21 -7.77
C ASN A 293 -3.92 -12.04 -8.18
N TYR A 294 -4.24 -11.85 -9.46
CA TYR A 294 -5.61 -11.80 -9.98
C TYR A 294 -6.07 -13.08 -10.71
N PRO A 295 -7.39 -13.34 -10.86
CA PRO A 295 -7.90 -14.55 -11.49
C PRO A 295 -7.41 -14.72 -12.93
N GLY A 296 -6.72 -15.82 -13.22
CA GLY A 296 -6.14 -16.09 -14.55
C GLY A 296 -4.72 -15.56 -14.77
N ALA A 297 -4.12 -14.82 -13.84
CA ALA A 297 -2.69 -14.49 -13.86
C ALA A 297 -1.80 -15.74 -13.97
N ALA A 298 -0.69 -15.64 -14.70
CA ALA A 298 0.23 -16.76 -14.96
C ALA A 298 0.81 -17.35 -13.66
N ALA A 299 1.13 -16.50 -12.70
CA ALA A 299 1.43 -16.85 -11.32
C ALA A 299 0.36 -16.25 -10.38
N GLY A 300 0.07 -16.94 -9.28
CA GLY A 300 -0.95 -16.52 -8.31
C GLY A 300 -2.42 -16.58 -8.77
N GLY A 301 -2.70 -16.65 -10.08
CA GLY A 301 -4.06 -16.58 -10.64
C GLY A 301 -4.90 -17.86 -10.59
N THR A 302 -4.55 -18.78 -9.70
CA THR A 302 -5.40 -19.93 -9.34
C THR A 302 -5.62 -19.92 -7.83
N GLN A 303 -6.86 -20.12 -7.41
CA GLN A 303 -7.25 -20.15 -6.01
C GLN A 303 -6.47 -21.23 -5.23
N LYS A 304 -5.78 -20.84 -4.16
CA LYS A 304 -5.00 -21.72 -3.27
C LYS A 304 -5.41 -21.52 -1.81
N VAL A 305 -5.31 -22.57 -1.02
CA VAL A 305 -5.49 -22.49 0.44
C VAL A 305 -4.30 -21.71 1.03
N LYS A 306 -4.59 -20.60 1.71
CA LYS A 306 -3.61 -19.73 2.37
C LYS A 306 -3.98 -19.62 3.85
N SER A 307 -2.98 -19.71 4.73
CA SER A 307 -3.20 -19.62 6.17
C SER A 307 -3.46 -18.18 6.62
N PHE A 308 -4.36 -18.02 7.59
CA PHE A 308 -4.70 -16.75 8.23
C PHE A 308 -4.11 -16.64 9.65
N THR A 309 -3.04 -17.40 9.98
CA THR A 309 -2.36 -17.30 11.28
C THR A 309 -1.59 -16.00 11.47
N GLY A 310 -1.28 -15.29 10.39
CA GLY A 310 -0.45 -14.09 10.39
C GLY A 310 1.01 -14.32 10.75
N ASP A 311 1.78 -13.23 10.64
CA ASP A 311 3.12 -13.15 11.21
C ASP A 311 3.01 -12.90 12.73
N PRO A 312 3.66 -13.71 13.59
CA PRO A 312 3.47 -13.62 15.04
C PRO A 312 4.08 -12.35 15.67
N ALA A 313 4.90 -11.56 14.97
CA ALA A 313 5.42 -10.29 15.46
C ALA A 313 4.45 -9.12 15.18
N ALA A 314 3.88 -9.09 13.97
CA ALA A 314 2.92 -8.06 13.53
C ALA A 314 1.49 -8.34 14.02
N SER A 315 1.08 -9.60 13.94
CA SER A 315 -0.25 -10.13 14.25
C SER A 315 -0.16 -11.17 15.37
N PRO A 316 0.16 -10.79 16.63
CA PRO A 316 0.42 -11.74 17.72
C PRO A 316 -0.81 -12.54 18.17
N GLN A 317 -2.02 -12.11 17.79
CA GLN A 317 -3.28 -12.84 18.02
C GLN A 317 -3.74 -13.62 16.77
N GLY A 318 -2.96 -13.59 15.69
CA GLY A 318 -3.39 -13.96 14.34
C GLY A 318 -4.35 -12.94 13.72
N TRP A 319 -4.78 -13.20 12.49
CA TRP A 319 -5.62 -12.26 11.74
C TRP A 319 -7.09 -12.27 12.15
N LEU A 320 -7.56 -13.30 12.87
CA LEU A 320 -8.96 -13.47 13.26
C LEU A 320 -9.13 -13.30 14.76
N LEU A 321 -10.04 -12.42 15.19
CA LEU A 321 -10.46 -12.33 16.58
C LEU A 321 -11.75 -13.14 16.82
N PRO A 322 -11.95 -13.74 18.02
CA PRO A 322 -13.20 -14.42 18.35
C PRO A 322 -14.39 -13.45 18.32
N THR A 323 -15.43 -13.76 17.53
CA THR A 323 -16.58 -12.86 17.35
C THR A 323 -17.86 -13.29 18.05
N SER A 324 -18.23 -14.58 18.03
CA SER A 324 -19.44 -15.06 18.73
C SER A 324 -19.50 -16.59 18.84
N ASP A 325 -20.50 -17.10 19.57
CA ASP A 325 -20.85 -18.52 19.67
C ASP A 325 -21.07 -19.21 18.31
N THR A 326 -21.36 -18.45 17.25
CA THR A 326 -21.59 -18.99 15.90
C THR A 326 -20.32 -19.22 15.09
N GLY A 327 -19.16 -18.75 15.57
CA GLY A 327 -17.85 -18.91 14.92
C GLY A 327 -17.05 -17.62 14.80
N VAL A 328 -15.96 -17.71 14.03
CA VAL A 328 -15.16 -16.56 13.59
C VAL A 328 -15.62 -16.08 12.21
N THR A 329 -15.39 -14.81 11.91
CA THR A 329 -15.71 -14.15 10.64
C THR A 329 -14.49 -13.34 10.16
N THR A 330 -14.57 -12.67 9.01
CA THR A 330 -13.54 -11.78 8.45
C THR A 330 -13.42 -10.48 9.28
N PHE A 331 -12.93 -10.65 10.50
CA PHE A 331 -12.72 -9.63 11.52
C PHE A 331 -11.55 -10.02 12.42
N GLY A 332 -10.61 -9.11 12.64
CA GLY A 332 -9.58 -9.24 13.66
C GLY A 332 -8.82 -7.96 13.92
N ASN A 333 -7.63 -8.06 14.50
CA ASN A 333 -6.93 -6.89 15.03
C ASN A 333 -6.61 -5.84 13.95
N ASN A 334 -6.27 -6.27 12.73
CA ASN A 334 -5.79 -5.37 11.69
C ASN A 334 -6.89 -4.96 10.69
N ALA A 335 -7.94 -5.78 10.54
CA ALA A 335 -8.94 -5.62 9.47
C ALA A 335 -10.35 -6.13 9.84
N SER A 336 -11.37 -5.54 9.22
CA SER A 336 -12.78 -5.95 9.26
C SER A 336 -13.39 -5.84 7.86
N THR A 337 -13.66 -6.98 7.22
CA THR A 337 -14.03 -7.01 5.79
C THR A 337 -15.43 -7.60 5.58
N TYR A 338 -16.24 -6.95 4.74
CA TYR A 338 -17.67 -7.24 4.52
C TYR A 338 -18.21 -6.56 3.26
N ALA A 339 -19.36 -7.03 2.76
CA ALA A 339 -20.02 -6.46 1.58
C ALA A 339 -20.59 -5.06 1.85
N ASN A 340 -20.49 -4.17 0.86
CA ASN A 340 -20.92 -2.77 0.95
C ASN A 340 -21.80 -2.35 -0.23
N TRP A 341 -22.78 -3.18 -0.60
CA TRP A 341 -23.48 -3.03 -1.89
C TRP A 341 -24.36 -1.78 -2.01
N SER A 342 -24.93 -1.27 -0.91
CA SER A 342 -25.88 -0.15 -0.95
C SER A 342 -25.22 1.23 -1.01
N ASN A 343 -23.92 1.33 -0.71
CA ASN A 343 -23.18 2.59 -0.68
C ASN A 343 -21.79 2.42 -1.30
N PHE A 344 -21.36 3.33 -2.16
CA PHE A 344 -20.02 3.25 -2.77
C PHE A 344 -18.94 3.96 -1.95
N LEU A 345 -19.25 5.04 -1.20
CA LEU A 345 -18.25 5.92 -0.55
C LEU A 345 -18.00 5.65 0.94
N VAL A 346 -18.99 5.11 1.66
CA VAL A 346 -18.91 4.97 3.13
C VAL A 346 -19.34 3.59 3.62
N PRO A 347 -18.83 3.14 4.79
CA PRO A 347 -19.23 1.89 5.42
C PRO A 347 -20.75 1.79 5.69
N ALA A 348 -21.37 0.78 5.09
CA ALA A 348 -22.75 0.34 5.28
C ALA A 348 -22.78 -1.20 5.42
N ASP A 349 -23.96 -1.83 5.41
CA ASP A 349 -24.17 -3.28 5.19
C ASP A 349 -23.34 -4.29 6.02
N THR A 350 -22.78 -3.86 7.16
CA THR A 350 -21.77 -4.56 7.99
C THR A 350 -22.08 -6.01 8.39
N LEU A 351 -23.32 -6.45 8.26
CA LEU A 351 -23.81 -7.81 8.54
C LEU A 351 -23.48 -8.82 7.43
N VAL A 352 -23.22 -8.39 6.19
CA VAL A 352 -23.01 -9.29 5.04
C VAL A 352 -21.53 -9.70 4.97
N ARG A 353 -21.19 -10.80 5.66
CA ARG A 353 -19.85 -11.40 5.66
C ARG A 353 -19.90 -12.90 5.99
N PRO A 354 -18.90 -13.71 5.58
CA PRO A 354 -18.88 -15.15 5.87
C PRO A 354 -18.62 -15.42 7.36
N VAL A 355 -19.29 -16.43 7.92
CA VAL A 355 -19.00 -16.96 9.27
C VAL A 355 -18.57 -18.42 9.13
N SER A 356 -17.43 -18.75 9.73
CA SER A 356 -16.84 -20.10 9.70
C SER A 356 -16.44 -20.53 11.11
N PRO A 357 -17.13 -21.52 11.74
CA PRO A 357 -16.83 -21.99 13.09
C PRO A 357 -15.39 -22.48 13.31
N LEU A 358 -14.70 -22.89 12.23
CA LEU A 358 -13.34 -23.41 12.27
C LEU A 358 -12.30 -22.45 11.65
N GLY A 359 -12.70 -21.22 11.28
CA GLY A 359 -11.82 -20.28 10.57
C GLY A 359 -11.41 -20.75 9.18
N GLN A 360 -12.27 -21.52 8.50
CA GLN A 360 -12.04 -22.12 7.19
C GLN A 360 -12.89 -21.36 6.15
N PHE A 361 -12.30 -20.42 5.43
CA PHE A 361 -12.96 -19.51 4.48
C PHE A 361 -12.73 -19.98 3.02
N ASN A 362 -12.98 -21.27 2.78
CA ASN A 362 -12.67 -21.94 1.52
C ASN A 362 -13.84 -21.84 0.52
N TYR A 363 -14.11 -20.62 0.03
CA TYR A 363 -15.18 -20.34 -0.94
C TYR A 363 -14.63 -20.32 -2.37
N VAL A 364 -15.33 -20.98 -3.30
CA VAL A 364 -14.92 -21.08 -4.71
C VAL A 364 -15.36 -19.83 -5.47
N PHE A 365 -14.45 -19.22 -6.23
CA PHE A 365 -14.76 -18.14 -7.17
C PHE A 365 -15.59 -18.66 -8.35
N LEU A 366 -16.74 -18.04 -8.57
CA LEU A 366 -17.70 -18.35 -9.61
C LEU A 366 -17.59 -17.41 -10.80
N ASN A 367 -16.92 -16.26 -10.68
CA ASN A 367 -16.82 -15.23 -11.72
C ASN A 367 -18.20 -14.79 -12.25
N ALA A 368 -19.13 -14.57 -11.32
CA ALA A 368 -20.53 -14.36 -11.61
C ALA A 368 -20.81 -13.00 -12.24
N TRP A 369 -20.06 -11.95 -11.86
CA TRP A 369 -20.15 -10.63 -12.50
C TRP A 369 -19.82 -10.69 -13.99
N GLN A 370 -18.68 -11.29 -14.38
CA GLN A 370 -18.31 -11.45 -15.80
C GLN A 370 -19.25 -12.38 -16.57
N LYS A 371 -19.74 -13.46 -15.93
CA LYS A 371 -20.71 -14.38 -16.56
C LYS A 371 -22.08 -13.76 -16.78
N SER A 372 -22.50 -12.87 -15.88
CA SER A 372 -23.76 -12.12 -15.98
C SER A 372 -23.66 -10.95 -16.98
N LYS A 373 -22.46 -10.40 -17.18
CA LYS A 373 -22.18 -9.15 -17.93
C LYS A 373 -22.82 -7.93 -17.27
N GLY A 374 -22.52 -7.71 -16.00
CA GLY A 374 -22.91 -6.48 -15.31
C GLY A 374 -24.32 -6.47 -14.71
N GLU A 375 -24.98 -7.63 -14.56
CA GLU A 375 -26.34 -7.67 -14.00
C GLU A 375 -26.34 -7.16 -12.54
N ILE A 376 -26.92 -5.98 -12.29
CA ILE A 376 -26.89 -5.32 -10.97
C ILE A 376 -27.82 -5.94 -9.92
N VAL A 377 -28.52 -7.03 -10.24
CA VAL A 377 -29.45 -7.75 -9.36
C VAL A 377 -28.94 -9.17 -9.10
N PRO A 378 -28.99 -9.68 -7.86
CA PRO A 378 -28.62 -11.05 -7.55
C PRO A 378 -29.39 -12.09 -8.40
N PRO A 379 -28.78 -13.20 -8.86
CA PRO A 379 -27.56 -13.83 -8.32
C PRO A 379 -26.24 -13.04 -8.50
N SER A 380 -25.77 -12.84 -9.73
CA SER A 380 -24.66 -11.94 -10.12
C SER A 380 -23.50 -11.81 -9.09
N TYR A 381 -22.98 -10.60 -8.83
CA TYR A 381 -21.89 -10.32 -7.88
C TYR A 381 -22.08 -10.96 -6.49
N ALA A 382 -23.33 -11.10 -6.03
CA ALA A 382 -23.65 -11.64 -4.71
C ALA A 382 -23.39 -13.15 -4.60
N GLU A 383 -23.20 -13.88 -5.71
CA GLU A 383 -22.72 -15.28 -5.66
C GLU A 383 -21.26 -15.38 -5.22
N ASP A 384 -20.44 -14.37 -5.52
CA ASP A 384 -19.00 -14.35 -5.23
C ASP A 384 -18.64 -13.69 -3.89
N VAL A 385 -19.60 -13.03 -3.21
CA VAL A 385 -19.35 -12.18 -2.03
C VAL A 385 -18.53 -12.84 -0.91
N ASN A 386 -18.75 -14.12 -0.61
CA ASN A 386 -17.99 -14.82 0.44
C ASN A 386 -16.53 -15.09 0.03
N SER A 387 -16.28 -15.31 -1.26
CA SER A 387 -14.95 -15.47 -1.84
C SER A 387 -14.22 -14.12 -1.90
N ALA A 388 -14.90 -13.06 -2.37
CA ALA A 388 -14.37 -11.70 -2.41
C ALA A 388 -14.01 -11.18 -1.01
N THR A 389 -14.92 -11.36 -0.03
CA THR A 389 -14.67 -10.97 1.37
C THR A 389 -13.48 -11.70 1.99
N ALA A 390 -13.28 -12.99 1.67
CA ALA A 390 -12.10 -13.73 2.13
C ALA A 390 -10.81 -13.28 1.43
N ASN A 391 -10.88 -12.89 0.16
CA ASN A 391 -9.75 -12.44 -0.66
C ASN A 391 -9.25 -11.05 -0.23
N LEU A 392 -10.14 -10.06 -0.12
CA LEU A 392 -9.79 -8.72 0.37
C LEU A 392 -9.29 -8.77 1.83
N PHE A 393 -9.91 -9.58 2.68
CA PHE A 393 -9.45 -9.76 4.07
C PHE A 393 -8.04 -10.36 4.16
N TYR A 394 -7.72 -11.34 3.30
CA TYR A 394 -6.37 -11.91 3.22
C TYR A 394 -5.35 -10.84 2.83
N HIS A 395 -5.61 -10.08 1.77
CA HIS A 395 -4.66 -9.13 1.21
C HIS A 395 -4.41 -7.92 2.14
N HIS A 396 -5.45 -7.39 2.80
CA HIS A 396 -5.29 -6.36 3.84
C HIS A 396 -4.40 -6.81 5.00
N ASN A 397 -4.59 -8.04 5.52
CA ASN A 397 -3.76 -8.54 6.61
C ASN A 397 -2.34 -8.91 6.15
N LEU A 398 -2.18 -9.35 4.90
CA LEU A 398 -0.87 -9.60 4.29
C LEU A 398 -0.06 -8.30 4.20
N PHE A 399 -0.67 -7.21 3.73
CA PHE A 399 0.01 -5.92 3.60
C PHE A 399 0.24 -5.21 4.93
N HIS A 400 -0.65 -5.38 5.92
CA HIS A 400 -0.36 -5.05 7.32
C HIS A 400 0.96 -5.70 7.78
N ASP A 401 1.05 -7.04 7.68
CA ASP A 401 2.21 -7.79 8.17
C ASP A 401 3.48 -7.54 7.33
N TYR A 402 3.35 -7.10 6.07
CA TYR A 402 4.45 -6.67 5.20
C TYR A 402 5.01 -5.31 5.65
N PHE A 403 4.18 -4.27 5.74
CA PHE A 403 4.62 -2.94 6.16
C PHE A 403 5.08 -2.90 7.64
N TYR A 404 4.51 -3.73 8.51
CA TYR A 404 5.00 -3.90 9.88
C TYR A 404 6.47 -4.33 9.93
N LYS A 405 6.89 -5.22 9.03
CA LYS A 405 8.29 -5.70 8.94
C LYS A 405 9.25 -4.63 8.42
N LEU A 406 8.73 -3.68 7.64
CA LEU A 406 9.51 -2.54 7.13
C LEU A 406 9.53 -1.36 8.10
N GLY A 407 8.71 -1.36 9.16
CA GLY A 407 8.76 -0.39 10.26
C GLY A 407 7.45 0.34 10.55
N TRP A 408 6.40 0.15 9.75
CA TRP A 408 5.07 0.72 10.01
C TRP A 408 4.38 -0.06 11.12
N THR A 409 4.77 0.29 12.35
CA THR A 409 4.42 -0.36 13.61
C THR A 409 3.46 0.52 14.41
N GLU A 410 3.06 0.06 15.59
CA GLU A 410 2.08 0.75 16.44
C GLU A 410 2.41 2.23 16.72
N PRO A 411 3.64 2.62 17.08
CA PRO A 411 3.99 4.04 17.27
C PRO A 411 4.07 4.87 15.98
N ALA A 412 4.01 4.23 14.81
CA ALA A 412 4.04 4.86 13.49
C ALA A 412 2.65 4.95 12.85
N GLY A 413 1.59 4.70 13.63
CA GLY A 413 0.20 4.84 13.18
C GLY A 413 -0.24 3.78 12.17
N ASN A 414 0.12 2.51 12.40
CA ASN A 414 -0.47 1.38 11.67
C ASN A 414 -1.95 1.18 12.04
N LEU A 415 -2.65 0.31 11.31
CA LEU A 415 -4.09 0.10 11.46
C LEU A 415 -4.41 -1.09 12.38
N GLN A 416 -4.68 -0.85 13.66
CA GLN A 416 -4.91 -1.93 14.65
C GLN A 416 -5.96 -1.58 15.73
N ILE A 417 -6.82 -2.55 16.09
CA ILE A 417 -7.75 -2.42 17.23
C ILE A 417 -6.98 -2.28 18.56
N ASN A 418 -5.92 -3.07 18.73
CA ASN A 418 -5.12 -3.10 19.94
C ASN A 418 -3.63 -3.06 19.59
N ASN A 419 -2.94 -2.07 20.18
CA ASN A 419 -1.52 -1.79 19.96
C ASN A 419 -0.62 -2.47 21.01
N PHE A 420 -1.18 -3.34 21.85
CA PHE A 420 -0.48 -4.16 22.86
C PHE A 420 0.41 -3.36 23.82
N GLY A 421 0.08 -2.09 24.07
CA GLY A 421 0.86 -1.18 24.90
C GLY A 421 2.18 -0.70 24.29
N LYS A 422 2.42 -0.92 22.99
CA LYS A 422 3.68 -0.58 22.30
C LYS A 422 3.78 0.90 21.90
N GLY A 423 2.66 1.58 21.69
CA GLY A 423 2.57 3.00 21.30
C GLY A 423 1.43 3.27 20.31
N GLY A 424 1.35 4.51 19.80
CA GLY A 424 0.28 4.96 18.90
C GLY A 424 -1.11 4.98 19.53
N LEU A 425 -2.12 5.22 18.70
CA LEU A 425 -3.53 5.21 19.08
C LEU A 425 -4.23 4.02 18.41
N GLY A 426 -4.50 2.96 19.18
CA GLY A 426 -5.27 1.83 18.68
C GLY A 426 -6.78 2.11 18.61
N GLY A 427 -7.49 1.27 17.87
CA GLY A 427 -8.93 1.34 17.63
C GLY A 427 -9.31 1.44 16.15
N ASP A 428 -8.35 1.32 15.25
CA ASP A 428 -8.44 1.71 13.84
C ASP A 428 -8.05 0.61 12.83
N PRO A 429 -8.60 -0.61 12.93
CA PRO A 429 -8.42 -1.62 11.88
C PRO A 429 -8.94 -1.08 10.54
N ILE A 430 -8.37 -1.54 9.42
CA ILE A 430 -8.95 -1.21 8.11
C ILE A 430 -10.34 -1.83 7.97
N LEU A 431 -11.32 -1.09 7.44
CA LEU A 431 -12.56 -1.67 6.94
C LEU A 431 -12.39 -1.99 5.45
N GLY A 432 -12.56 -3.26 5.06
CA GLY A 432 -12.61 -3.65 3.66
C GLY A 432 -14.05 -3.70 3.16
N LEU A 433 -14.40 -2.79 2.26
CA LEU A 433 -15.74 -2.63 1.70
C LEU A 433 -15.81 -3.36 0.35
N VAL A 434 -16.26 -4.61 0.42
CA VAL A 434 -16.33 -5.58 -0.69
C VAL A 434 -17.46 -5.20 -1.64
N GLN A 435 -17.19 -5.20 -2.94
CA GLN A 435 -18.14 -4.89 -4.01
C GLN A 435 -18.91 -3.59 -3.72
N ALA A 436 -18.18 -2.55 -3.31
CA ALA A 436 -18.76 -1.30 -2.82
C ALA A 436 -19.64 -0.65 -3.90
N GLY A 437 -20.87 -0.29 -3.53
CA GLY A 437 -21.85 0.24 -4.47
C GLY A 437 -22.33 -0.72 -5.56
N ALA A 438 -22.16 -2.04 -5.44
CA ALA A 438 -22.64 -3.00 -6.45
C ALA A 438 -24.11 -2.79 -6.86
N ALA A 439 -24.97 -2.37 -5.92
CA ALA A 439 -26.39 -2.12 -6.17
C ALA A 439 -26.74 -0.65 -6.53
N THR A 440 -25.84 0.32 -6.33
CA THR A 440 -26.15 1.77 -6.38
C THR A 440 -25.16 2.64 -7.16
N GLY A 441 -23.99 2.13 -7.51
CA GLY A 441 -22.89 2.87 -8.12
C GLY A 441 -22.80 2.82 -9.65
N GLY A 442 -23.70 2.09 -10.33
CA GLY A 442 -23.71 1.93 -11.80
C GLY A 442 -24.53 2.99 -12.53
N ASP A 443 -25.19 2.58 -13.62
CA ASP A 443 -26.05 3.42 -14.46
C ASP A 443 -27.07 4.26 -13.65
N PRO A 444 -27.28 5.55 -13.95
CA PRO A 444 -26.71 6.31 -15.07
C PRO A 444 -25.42 7.09 -14.74
N THR A 445 -24.92 7.06 -13.50
CA THR A 445 -23.84 7.95 -13.05
C THR A 445 -22.47 7.28 -12.97
N TYR A 446 -22.41 5.95 -12.80
CA TYR A 446 -21.19 5.14 -12.74
C TYR A 446 -20.17 5.54 -11.64
N LEU A 447 -20.59 6.33 -10.65
CA LEU A 447 -19.72 6.85 -9.58
C LEU A 447 -19.19 5.79 -8.59
N GLY A 448 -19.72 4.57 -8.65
CA GLY A 448 -19.26 3.40 -7.89
C GLY A 448 -18.98 2.22 -8.81
N ARG A 449 -18.27 2.50 -9.92
CA ARG A 449 -17.75 1.55 -10.90
C ARG A 449 -16.35 1.95 -11.34
N ASP A 450 -15.64 0.98 -11.90
CA ASP A 450 -14.37 1.17 -12.62
C ASP A 450 -13.31 1.98 -11.86
N ASN A 451 -13.24 1.75 -10.54
CA ASN A 451 -12.27 2.36 -9.66
C ASN A 451 -12.08 1.53 -8.38
N ALA A 452 -11.21 2.01 -7.49
CA ALA A 452 -11.19 1.68 -6.07
C ALA A 452 -10.90 2.98 -5.29
N TYR A 453 -10.85 2.92 -3.96
CA TYR A 453 -10.36 4.03 -3.14
C TYR A 453 -9.98 3.58 -1.73
N MET A 454 -9.20 4.42 -1.05
CA MET A 454 -8.90 4.38 0.37
C MET A 454 -9.23 5.73 1.01
N LEU A 455 -10.06 5.75 2.05
CA LEU A 455 -10.14 6.87 2.97
C LEU A 455 -9.28 6.60 4.20
N THR A 456 -8.17 7.34 4.31
CA THR A 456 -7.29 7.31 5.48
C THR A 456 -7.67 8.43 6.43
N LEU A 457 -7.96 8.08 7.68
CA LEU A 457 -8.19 9.02 8.78
C LEU A 457 -7.01 8.98 9.75
N PRO A 458 -6.79 10.02 10.60
CA PRO A 458 -5.67 10.08 11.54
C PRO A 458 -5.57 8.87 12.49
N ASP A 459 -4.41 8.69 13.12
CA ASP A 459 -4.11 7.60 14.07
C ASP A 459 -5.22 7.43 15.13
N GLY A 460 -5.66 6.18 15.36
CA GLY A 460 -6.78 5.87 16.25
C GLY A 460 -8.17 6.14 15.69
N ILE A 461 -8.28 6.55 14.41
CA ILE A 461 -9.54 6.63 13.68
C ILE A 461 -9.51 5.66 12.50
N THR A 462 -10.49 4.74 12.50
CA THR A 462 -10.71 3.69 11.51
C THR A 462 -10.68 4.19 10.06
N ALA A 463 -9.69 3.71 9.28
CA ALA A 463 -9.63 3.89 7.82
C ALA A 463 -10.46 2.83 7.08
N TRP A 464 -10.80 3.07 5.81
CA TRP A 464 -11.49 2.08 4.97
C TRP A 464 -11.12 2.17 3.50
N SER A 465 -11.09 1.01 2.83
CA SER A 465 -10.94 0.92 1.38
C SER A 465 -12.16 0.26 0.74
N GLY A 466 -12.54 0.73 -0.44
CA GLY A 466 -13.66 0.21 -1.22
C GLY A 466 -13.21 -0.31 -2.57
N MET A 467 -13.50 -1.58 -2.83
CA MET A 467 -13.25 -2.21 -4.13
C MET A 467 -14.53 -2.15 -4.95
N PHE A 468 -14.50 -1.59 -6.16
CA PHE A 468 -15.67 -1.59 -7.04
C PHE A 468 -15.71 -2.82 -7.97
N LEU A 469 -16.90 -3.04 -8.52
CA LEU A 469 -17.08 -3.82 -9.74
C LEU A 469 -16.68 -2.96 -10.93
N TRP A 470 -16.03 -3.57 -11.91
CA TRP A 470 -15.55 -2.96 -13.14
C TRP A 470 -16.41 -3.43 -14.31
N GLU A 471 -16.72 -2.57 -15.27
CA GLU A 471 -17.49 -2.87 -16.48
C GLU A 471 -17.16 -1.94 -17.67
N PRO A 472 -17.43 -2.34 -18.92
CA PRO A 472 -17.24 -1.45 -20.07
C PRO A 472 -18.26 -0.30 -20.05
N ILE A 473 -17.78 0.93 -19.88
CA ILE A 473 -18.55 2.18 -19.98
C ILE A 473 -18.23 2.85 -21.32
N ALA A 474 -19.21 2.81 -22.23
CA ALA A 474 -19.06 3.27 -23.61
C ALA A 474 -18.55 4.72 -23.71
N GLY A 475 -17.38 4.91 -24.33
CA GLY A 475 -16.77 6.24 -24.52
C GLY A 475 -16.16 6.86 -23.26
N ALA A 476 -15.96 6.06 -22.19
CA ALA A 476 -15.21 6.45 -21.00
C ALA A 476 -14.12 5.41 -20.63
N PHE A 477 -14.49 4.13 -20.57
CA PHE A 477 -13.62 3.05 -20.12
C PHE A 477 -14.03 1.69 -20.72
N GLU A 478 -13.25 1.13 -21.63
CA GLU A 478 -13.54 -0.10 -22.38
C GLU A 478 -12.82 -1.34 -21.78
N GLY A 479 -12.85 -1.45 -20.45
CA GLY A 479 -12.20 -2.53 -19.69
C GLY A 479 -12.94 -3.86 -19.70
N ALA A 480 -12.83 -4.61 -18.59
CA ALA A 480 -13.46 -5.91 -18.40
C ALA A 480 -14.59 -5.86 -17.38
N TYR A 481 -15.61 -6.71 -17.55
CA TYR A 481 -16.46 -7.09 -16.42
C TYR A 481 -15.62 -7.89 -15.42
N ALA A 482 -15.14 -7.21 -14.38
CA ALA A 482 -14.24 -7.75 -13.36
C ALA A 482 -14.69 -7.33 -11.95
N ASP A 483 -14.26 -8.06 -10.93
CA ASP A 483 -14.54 -7.73 -9.52
C ASP A 483 -13.22 -7.33 -8.85
N GLY A 484 -13.12 -6.07 -8.43
CA GLY A 484 -11.90 -5.44 -7.93
C GLY A 484 -11.35 -6.09 -6.65
N ASP A 485 -12.21 -6.77 -5.87
CA ASP A 485 -11.84 -7.56 -4.69
C ASP A 485 -10.86 -8.72 -5.00
N TYR A 486 -10.57 -8.98 -6.28
CA TYR A 486 -9.63 -9.98 -6.73
C TYR A 486 -8.37 -9.44 -7.45
N ASP A 487 -8.25 -8.14 -7.71
CA ASP A 487 -6.99 -7.58 -8.24
C ASP A 487 -6.05 -7.23 -7.08
N ALA A 488 -5.09 -8.11 -6.81
CA ALA A 488 -4.12 -7.90 -5.75
C ALA A 488 -3.33 -6.60 -5.93
N GLY A 489 -3.02 -6.19 -7.16
CA GLY A 489 -2.29 -4.94 -7.43
C GLY A 489 -3.08 -3.72 -6.99
N ILE A 490 -4.37 -3.67 -7.28
CA ILE A 490 -5.28 -2.60 -6.84
C ILE A 490 -5.44 -2.61 -5.31
N ILE A 491 -5.67 -3.78 -4.70
CA ILE A 491 -5.80 -3.88 -3.23
C ILE A 491 -4.52 -3.38 -2.52
N TYR A 492 -3.34 -3.68 -3.07
CA TYR A 492 -2.06 -3.22 -2.54
C TYR A 492 -1.82 -1.71 -2.77
N HIS A 493 -2.30 -1.17 -3.90
CA HIS A 493 -2.32 0.27 -4.15
C HIS A 493 -3.14 0.99 -3.07
N GLU A 494 -4.40 0.60 -2.88
CA GLU A 494 -5.28 1.21 -1.88
C GLU A 494 -4.72 1.11 -0.46
N TYR A 495 -4.19 -0.06 -0.08
CA TYR A 495 -3.60 -0.23 1.25
C TYR A 495 -2.37 0.66 1.48
N SER A 496 -1.64 1.00 0.40
CA SER A 496 -0.47 1.89 0.46
C SER A 496 -0.84 3.36 0.63
N HIS A 497 -2.05 3.80 0.24
CA HIS A 497 -2.54 5.13 0.63
C HIS A 497 -2.65 5.28 2.15
N ALA A 498 -3.06 4.23 2.89
CA ALA A 498 -3.09 4.30 4.35
C ALA A 498 -1.69 4.40 4.96
N LEU A 499 -0.71 3.70 4.39
CA LEU A 499 0.70 3.88 4.77
C LEU A 499 1.15 5.32 4.53
N SER A 500 1.01 5.83 3.30
CA SER A 500 1.57 7.13 2.91
C SER A 500 0.90 8.29 3.65
N ASN A 501 -0.44 8.29 3.76
CA ASN A 501 -1.18 9.31 4.51
C ASN A 501 -0.95 9.26 6.04
N ARG A 502 -0.52 8.12 6.61
CA ARG A 502 -0.17 8.02 8.05
C ARG A 502 1.29 8.36 8.32
N LEU A 503 2.18 8.07 7.38
CA LEU A 503 3.62 8.07 7.62
C LEU A 503 4.33 9.31 7.06
N VAL A 504 3.87 9.89 5.94
CA VAL A 504 4.51 11.09 5.35
C VAL A 504 4.38 12.27 6.30
N ALA A 505 5.54 12.83 6.69
CA ALA A 505 5.66 13.91 7.68
C ALA A 505 4.90 13.66 9.01
N GLY A 506 4.66 12.39 9.39
CA GLY A 506 3.94 12.03 10.60
C GLY A 506 2.40 12.07 10.51
N GLY A 507 1.84 12.09 9.30
CA GLY A 507 0.42 11.85 9.06
C GLY A 507 -0.47 13.09 8.91
N GLU A 508 0.14 14.27 8.75
CA GLU A 508 -0.54 15.55 8.48
C GLU A 508 -0.08 16.13 7.12
N SER A 509 -0.06 15.31 6.06
CA SER A 509 0.45 15.66 4.73
C SER A 509 -0.08 14.74 3.63
N LEU A 510 0.21 15.11 2.37
CA LEU A 510 -0.40 14.60 1.11
C LEU A 510 -1.68 15.35 0.70
N GLY A 511 -1.68 16.68 0.88
CA GLY A 511 -2.77 17.56 0.41
C GLY A 511 -2.41 18.48 -0.77
N SER A 512 -1.17 18.46 -1.24
CA SER A 512 -0.67 19.28 -2.36
C SER A 512 -0.46 18.44 -3.61
N HIS A 513 -0.48 19.04 -4.81
CA HIS A 513 -0.45 18.33 -6.09
C HIS A 513 0.59 17.18 -6.18
N GLN A 514 1.89 17.51 -6.18
CA GLN A 514 2.98 16.53 -6.25
C GLN A 514 2.97 15.52 -5.10
N ALA A 515 2.48 15.92 -3.92
CA ALA A 515 2.45 15.04 -2.75
C ALA A 515 1.35 13.97 -2.94
N SER A 516 0.17 14.38 -3.38
CA SER A 516 -0.92 13.48 -3.76
C SER A 516 -0.52 12.57 -4.92
N SER A 517 0.18 13.09 -5.94
CA SER A 517 0.75 12.28 -7.03
C SER A 517 1.76 11.24 -6.51
N MET A 518 2.62 11.60 -5.55
CA MET A 518 3.47 10.59 -4.91
C MET A 518 2.65 9.56 -4.11
N GLY A 519 1.53 9.97 -3.51
CA GLY A 519 0.51 9.09 -2.92
C GLY A 519 0.10 7.95 -3.85
N GLU A 520 -0.38 8.31 -5.04
CA GLU A 520 -0.71 7.40 -6.14
C GLU A 520 0.51 6.54 -6.54
N GLY A 521 1.65 7.19 -6.76
CA GLY A 521 2.86 6.54 -7.24
C GLY A 521 3.46 5.52 -6.26
N TRP A 522 3.31 5.73 -4.94
CA TRP A 522 3.66 4.73 -3.94
C TRP A 522 2.70 3.54 -3.96
N GLY A 523 1.41 3.76 -4.20
CA GLY A 523 0.43 2.68 -4.34
C GLY A 523 0.81 1.72 -5.47
N ASP A 524 1.06 2.29 -6.65
CA ASP A 524 1.52 1.55 -7.82
C ASP A 524 2.87 0.86 -7.55
N TRP A 525 3.84 1.61 -7.01
CA TRP A 525 5.18 1.07 -6.79
C TRP A 525 5.19 -0.06 -5.75
N PHE A 526 4.54 0.08 -4.59
CA PHE A 526 4.52 -0.99 -3.58
C PHE A 526 3.75 -2.22 -4.06
N GLY A 527 2.61 -2.02 -4.75
CA GLY A 527 1.84 -3.12 -5.32
C GLY A 527 2.63 -3.91 -6.36
N MET A 528 3.18 -3.24 -7.36
CA MET A 528 3.98 -3.87 -8.42
C MET A 528 5.30 -4.43 -7.89
N HIS A 529 5.98 -3.73 -6.97
CA HIS A 529 7.21 -4.21 -6.35
C HIS A 529 6.96 -5.53 -5.63
N TYR A 530 5.90 -5.62 -4.82
CA TYR A 530 5.58 -6.84 -4.10
C TYR A 530 5.26 -8.00 -5.07
N LEU A 531 4.47 -7.77 -6.12
CA LEU A 531 4.11 -8.81 -7.09
C LEU A 531 5.34 -9.33 -7.87
N VAL A 532 6.17 -8.43 -8.41
CA VAL A 532 7.37 -8.80 -9.21
C VAL A 532 8.48 -9.40 -8.34
N LYS A 533 8.67 -8.90 -7.11
CA LYS A 533 9.62 -9.47 -6.12
C LYS A 533 9.28 -10.92 -5.78
N ASN A 534 7.99 -11.20 -5.58
CA ASN A 534 7.51 -12.54 -5.23
C ASN A 534 7.26 -13.46 -6.45
N GLY A 535 7.51 -13.00 -7.69
CA GLY A 535 7.28 -13.79 -8.90
C GLY A 535 5.81 -14.09 -9.17
N LEU A 536 4.92 -13.18 -8.76
CA LEU A 536 3.48 -13.24 -8.99
C LEU A 536 3.06 -12.51 -10.28
N GLN A 537 3.95 -11.65 -10.79
CA GLN A 537 3.83 -10.96 -12.08
C GLN A 537 5.25 -10.79 -12.67
N ASP A 538 5.36 -10.81 -13.99
CA ASP A 538 6.64 -10.65 -14.68
C ASP A 538 6.96 -9.15 -14.89
N GLU A 539 6.01 -8.38 -15.44
CA GLU A 539 6.14 -6.93 -15.69
C GLU A 539 5.25 -6.09 -14.74
N PRO A 540 5.68 -4.86 -14.36
CA PRO A 540 4.97 -3.99 -13.42
C PRO A 540 3.78 -3.25 -14.07
N VAL A 541 2.72 -3.99 -14.34
CA VAL A 541 1.50 -3.51 -15.01
C VAL A 541 0.34 -3.45 -14.02
N VAL A 542 -0.17 -2.23 -13.78
CA VAL A 542 -1.19 -1.93 -12.78
C VAL A 542 -2.60 -2.14 -13.36
N GLY A 543 -3.46 -2.88 -12.65
CA GLY A 543 -4.86 -3.09 -13.07
C GLY A 543 -5.03 -3.95 -14.33
N ALA A 544 -4.08 -4.85 -14.63
CA ALA A 544 -4.11 -5.68 -15.83
C ALA A 544 -5.38 -6.56 -15.94
N TYR A 545 -5.95 -6.98 -14.81
CA TYR A 545 -7.17 -7.80 -14.76
C TYR A 545 -8.41 -7.01 -15.15
N VAL A 546 -8.60 -5.83 -14.53
CA VAL A 546 -9.80 -5.02 -14.71
C VAL A 546 -9.85 -4.29 -16.05
N THR A 547 -8.69 -4.07 -16.67
CA THR A 547 -8.57 -3.43 -17.99
C THR A 547 -8.55 -4.40 -19.16
N ASP A 548 -8.31 -5.71 -18.94
CA ASP A 548 -7.97 -6.69 -20.00
C ASP A 548 -6.79 -6.19 -20.87
N ASN A 549 -5.81 -5.54 -20.22
CA ASN A 549 -4.59 -5.03 -20.83
C ASN A 549 -3.37 -5.43 -19.97
N ALA A 550 -2.58 -6.40 -20.45
CA ALA A 550 -1.37 -6.88 -19.79
C ALA A 550 -0.07 -6.19 -20.23
N GLU A 551 -0.17 -5.12 -21.02
CA GLU A 551 0.96 -4.33 -21.55
C GLU A 551 1.16 -3.04 -20.74
N ARG A 552 0.11 -2.24 -20.57
CA ARG A 552 0.12 -1.01 -19.73
C ARG A 552 -0.95 -0.97 -18.63
N GLY A 553 -1.97 -1.83 -18.71
CA GLY A 553 -3.05 -1.85 -17.74
C GLY A 553 -3.86 -0.55 -17.75
N ILE A 554 -4.03 0.09 -16.59
CA ILE A 554 -4.81 1.34 -16.43
C ILE A 554 -3.97 2.63 -16.60
N ARG A 555 -2.66 2.53 -16.44
CA ARG A 555 -1.70 3.64 -16.60
C ARG A 555 -1.33 3.82 -18.06
N ASN A 556 -0.55 4.86 -18.38
CA ASN A 556 -0.11 5.10 -19.76
C ASN A 556 0.92 4.06 -20.24
N TRP A 557 1.70 3.49 -19.31
CA TRP A 557 2.80 2.58 -19.56
C TRP A 557 2.90 1.53 -18.43
N SER A 558 3.69 0.46 -18.64
CA SER A 558 4.23 -0.29 -17.50
C SER A 558 5.21 0.60 -16.71
N LEU A 559 5.40 0.37 -15.40
CA LEU A 559 6.36 1.16 -14.63
C LEU A 559 7.82 0.97 -15.09
N ALA A 560 8.13 -0.10 -15.84
CA ALA A 560 9.45 -0.38 -16.38
C ALA A 560 9.72 0.39 -17.68
N ASP A 561 8.70 0.50 -18.54
CA ASP A 561 8.83 1.03 -19.91
C ASP A 561 8.56 2.54 -20.01
N ALA A 562 7.92 3.15 -19.00
CA ALA A 562 7.52 4.55 -19.02
C ALA A 562 8.72 5.50 -19.29
N PRO A 563 8.69 6.35 -20.34
CA PRO A 563 9.77 7.27 -20.71
C PRO A 563 9.74 8.62 -19.95
N ILE A 564 8.79 8.77 -19.04
CA ILE A 564 8.51 10.00 -18.28
C ILE A 564 9.56 10.33 -17.21
N ASN A 565 9.71 11.61 -16.91
CA ASN A 565 10.64 12.14 -15.93
C ASN A 565 10.05 13.38 -15.22
N TYR A 566 10.78 13.96 -14.27
CA TYR A 566 10.28 15.07 -13.46
C TYR A 566 9.84 16.32 -14.24
N GLY A 567 10.38 16.54 -15.45
CA GLY A 567 9.94 17.63 -16.33
C GLY A 567 8.59 17.39 -17.00
N ASN A 568 7.93 16.25 -16.76
CA ASN A 568 6.66 15.88 -17.37
C ASN A 568 5.45 16.06 -16.45
N ILE A 569 5.55 16.80 -15.33
CA ILE A 569 4.34 17.09 -14.52
C ILE A 569 3.33 17.85 -15.39
N GLY A 570 2.11 17.30 -15.50
CA GLY A 570 1.05 17.79 -16.38
C GLY A 570 1.07 17.30 -17.83
N TYR A 571 1.99 16.39 -18.20
CA TYR A 571 2.13 15.93 -19.59
C TYR A 571 0.94 15.11 -20.10
N ASP A 572 0.17 14.45 -19.24
CA ASP A 572 -0.87 13.50 -19.67
C ASP A 572 -2.05 14.22 -20.34
N ILE A 573 -2.83 13.49 -21.13
CA ILE A 573 -4.00 14.03 -21.81
C ILE A 573 -5.02 14.72 -20.89
N VAL A 574 -5.02 14.44 -19.59
CA VAL A 574 -5.86 15.16 -18.59
C VAL A 574 -5.25 16.47 -18.05
N GLY A 575 -3.96 16.73 -18.29
CA GLY A 575 -3.21 17.83 -17.66
C GLY A 575 -2.66 17.43 -16.28
N PRO A 576 -2.32 18.41 -15.41
CA PRO A 576 -1.92 18.13 -14.03
C PRO A 576 -3.05 17.43 -13.27
N GLU A 577 -2.82 16.16 -12.94
CA GLU A 577 -3.79 15.29 -12.29
C GLU A 577 -3.02 14.21 -11.49
N VAL A 578 -3.50 13.87 -10.30
CA VAL A 578 -2.67 13.13 -9.33
C VAL A 578 -2.38 11.70 -9.77
N HIS A 579 -3.32 11.01 -10.42
CA HIS A 579 -3.11 9.66 -10.93
C HIS A 579 -2.14 9.67 -12.13
N ALA A 580 -2.27 10.65 -13.02
CA ALA A 580 -1.43 10.81 -14.21
C ALA A 580 0.02 11.22 -13.87
N ASP A 581 0.20 12.15 -12.93
CA ASP A 581 1.53 12.56 -12.45
C ASP A 581 2.12 11.57 -11.44
N GLY A 582 1.28 10.69 -10.86
CA GLY A 582 1.72 9.59 -10.01
C GLY A 582 2.50 8.52 -10.77
N ASP A 583 2.18 8.29 -12.06
CA ASP A 583 2.97 7.45 -12.97
C ASP A 583 4.44 7.89 -12.98
N ILE A 584 4.71 9.21 -12.93
CA ILE A 584 6.06 9.77 -12.97
C ILE A 584 6.86 9.30 -11.74
N TRP A 585 6.28 9.41 -10.54
CA TRP A 585 6.94 8.98 -9.32
C TRP A 585 7.11 7.46 -9.25
N ALA A 586 6.10 6.70 -9.66
CA ALA A 586 6.16 5.24 -9.71
C ALA A 586 7.26 4.74 -10.67
N ALA A 587 7.35 5.33 -11.88
CA ALA A 587 8.38 5.03 -12.87
C ALA A 587 9.79 5.45 -12.40
N ILE A 588 9.92 6.59 -11.71
CA ILE A 588 11.18 7.01 -11.08
C ILE A 588 11.65 5.98 -10.06
N LEU A 589 10.80 5.58 -9.12
CA LEU A 589 11.15 4.57 -8.11
C LEU A 589 11.39 3.17 -8.73
N TRP A 590 10.76 2.87 -9.88
CA TRP A 590 11.05 1.64 -10.62
C TRP A 590 12.41 1.69 -11.31
N HIS A 591 12.78 2.80 -11.93
CA HIS A 591 14.11 2.98 -12.51
C HIS A 591 15.21 2.93 -11.43
N VAL A 592 15.00 3.59 -10.28
CA VAL A 592 15.90 3.50 -9.10
C VAL A 592 16.05 2.03 -8.64
N ARG A 593 14.97 1.24 -8.67
CA ARG A 593 15.03 -0.20 -8.37
C ARG A 593 15.95 -0.94 -9.34
N GLU A 594 15.78 -0.78 -10.64
CA GLU A 594 16.59 -1.49 -11.64
C GLU A 594 18.07 -1.09 -11.59
N GLU A 595 18.40 0.19 -11.41
CA GLU A 595 19.79 0.64 -11.26
C GLU A 595 20.47 0.07 -10.00
N LEU A 596 19.74 0.01 -8.87
CA LEU A 596 20.24 -0.67 -7.67
C LEU A 596 20.41 -2.17 -7.89
N ILE A 597 19.49 -2.84 -8.61
CA ILE A 597 19.59 -4.26 -8.94
C ILE A 597 20.81 -4.52 -9.83
N ALA A 598 21.07 -3.66 -10.82
CA ALA A 598 22.23 -3.76 -11.70
C ALA A 598 23.56 -3.61 -10.93
N ALA A 599 23.61 -2.68 -9.95
CA ALA A 599 24.81 -2.40 -9.18
C ALA A 599 25.08 -3.39 -8.01
N PHE A 600 24.04 -3.84 -7.31
CA PHE A 600 24.15 -4.59 -6.04
C PHE A 600 23.51 -6.00 -6.06
N GLY A 601 22.72 -6.32 -7.08
CA GLY A 601 22.01 -7.58 -7.22
C GLY A 601 20.63 -7.60 -6.52
N LYS A 602 19.69 -8.39 -7.08
CA LYS A 602 18.26 -8.35 -6.75
C LYS A 602 17.94 -8.36 -5.25
N GLU A 603 18.42 -9.36 -4.51
CA GLU A 603 18.08 -9.55 -3.08
C GLU A 603 18.53 -8.38 -2.19
N GLU A 604 19.71 -7.80 -2.45
CA GLU A 604 20.21 -6.66 -1.67
C GLU A 604 19.49 -5.36 -2.05
N ALA A 605 19.34 -5.12 -3.36
CA ALA A 605 18.75 -3.90 -3.90
C ALA A 605 17.27 -3.75 -3.54
N GLU A 606 16.45 -4.80 -3.70
CA GLU A 606 15.03 -4.77 -3.34
C GLU A 606 14.83 -4.52 -1.85
N LYS A 607 15.70 -5.12 -1.01
CA LYS A 607 15.66 -4.93 0.44
C LYS A 607 16.15 -3.56 0.89
N ALA A 608 17.13 -3.00 0.20
CA ALA A 608 17.60 -1.65 0.47
C ALA A 608 16.50 -0.64 0.11
N LEU A 609 15.96 -0.71 -1.12
CA LEU A 609 15.02 0.29 -1.62
C LEU A 609 13.68 0.27 -0.88
N GLU A 610 13.10 -0.91 -0.57
CA GLU A 610 11.86 -0.97 0.23
C GLU A 610 12.02 -0.29 1.59
N GLN A 611 13.19 -0.44 2.22
CA GLN A 611 13.48 0.18 3.50
C GLN A 611 13.78 1.68 3.38
N LEU A 612 14.46 2.11 2.31
CA LEU A 612 14.77 3.52 2.06
C LEU A 612 13.50 4.35 1.80
N VAL A 613 12.56 3.82 1.01
CA VAL A 613 11.26 4.47 0.75
C VAL A 613 10.46 4.60 2.06
N MET A 614 10.41 3.55 2.86
CA MET A 614 9.70 3.53 4.15
C MET A 614 10.33 4.50 5.18
N ASP A 615 11.66 4.56 5.25
CA ASP A 615 12.40 5.45 6.14
C ASP A 615 12.31 6.93 5.73
N ALA A 616 12.10 7.21 4.43
CA ALA A 616 12.02 8.57 3.89
C ALA A 616 10.71 9.28 4.25
N MET A 617 9.59 8.57 4.24
CA MET A 617 8.26 9.13 4.55
C MET A 617 8.21 9.95 5.86
N PRO A 618 8.62 9.43 7.03
CA PRO A 618 8.51 10.17 8.30
C PRO A 618 9.53 11.30 8.47
N ILE A 619 10.58 11.38 7.63
CA ILE A 619 11.60 12.44 7.66
C ILE A 619 11.45 13.45 6.52
N SER A 620 10.43 13.29 5.68
CA SER A 620 10.09 14.22 4.61
C SER A 620 9.59 15.57 5.13
N ALA A 621 9.68 16.59 4.28
CA ALA A 621 8.90 17.81 4.44
C ALA A 621 7.38 17.49 4.41
N PRO A 622 6.54 18.27 5.13
CA PRO A 622 5.09 18.26 4.92
C PRO A 622 4.73 18.71 3.50
N ASN A 623 3.71 18.09 2.90
CA ASN A 623 3.31 18.32 1.50
C ASN A 623 4.52 18.42 0.53
N PRO A 624 5.34 17.37 0.45
CA PRO A 624 6.64 17.42 -0.24
C PRO A 624 6.51 17.50 -1.75
N SER A 625 7.45 18.19 -2.40
CA SER A 625 7.74 17.96 -3.82
C SER A 625 8.46 16.62 -4.03
N MET A 626 8.49 16.10 -5.26
CA MET A 626 9.28 14.90 -5.56
C MET A 626 10.78 15.12 -5.29
N ALA A 627 11.27 16.36 -5.42
CA ALA A 627 12.64 16.74 -5.08
C ALA A 627 12.92 16.71 -3.56
N ASP A 628 11.95 17.08 -2.72
CA ASP A 628 12.03 16.91 -1.26
C ASP A 628 12.08 15.43 -0.89
N MET A 629 11.20 14.61 -1.47
CA MET A 629 11.13 13.18 -1.18
C MET A 629 12.37 12.40 -1.64
N ARG A 630 12.92 12.72 -2.83
CA ARG A 630 14.26 12.26 -3.24
C ARG A 630 15.30 12.55 -2.16
N THR A 631 15.28 13.77 -1.63
CA THR A 631 16.24 14.21 -0.61
C THR A 631 16.05 13.46 0.71
N ALA A 632 14.80 13.11 1.07
CA ALA A 632 14.48 12.23 2.20
C ALA A 632 15.00 10.80 1.99
N ILE A 633 14.84 10.21 0.80
CA ILE A 633 15.37 8.88 0.42
C ILE A 633 16.90 8.83 0.52
N LEU A 634 17.59 9.86 0.02
CA LEU A 634 19.04 9.99 0.16
C LEU A 634 19.47 10.15 1.63
N THR A 635 18.66 10.85 2.44
CA THR A 635 18.91 11.01 3.90
C THR A 635 18.74 9.68 4.64
N ALA A 636 17.77 8.85 4.25
CA ALA A 636 17.60 7.50 4.77
C ALA A 636 18.82 6.61 4.46
N ASP A 637 19.46 6.73 3.29
CA ASP A 637 20.68 6.00 2.94
C ASP A 637 21.90 6.45 3.77
N ILE A 638 22.01 7.75 4.06
CA ILE A 638 23.02 8.29 4.98
C ILE A 638 22.88 7.62 6.36
N GLU A 639 21.70 7.67 6.97
CA GLU A 639 21.48 7.20 8.35
C GLU A 639 21.50 5.67 8.47
N ARG A 640 20.86 4.94 7.56
CA ARG A 640 20.74 3.47 7.66
C ARG A 640 21.97 2.72 7.14
N TYR A 641 22.55 3.17 6.02
CA TYR A 641 23.58 2.42 5.31
C TYR A 641 24.91 3.18 5.19
N GLY A 642 25.01 4.41 5.70
CA GLY A 642 26.25 5.19 5.66
C GLY A 642 26.61 5.67 4.26
N SER A 643 25.61 6.09 3.48
CA SER A 643 25.74 6.53 2.08
C SER A 643 26.19 5.43 1.10
N LYS A 644 25.88 4.16 1.39
CA LYS A 644 26.32 3.02 0.57
C LYS A 644 25.71 3.06 -0.83
N TYR A 645 24.46 3.47 -0.96
CA TYR A 645 23.71 3.45 -2.22
C TYR A 645 23.68 4.82 -2.92
N SER A 646 24.10 5.88 -2.23
CA SER A 646 24.00 7.29 -2.64
C SER A 646 24.47 7.61 -4.06
N GLU A 647 25.59 7.04 -4.55
CA GLU A 647 26.08 7.30 -5.92
C GLU A 647 25.14 6.74 -7.01
N VAL A 648 24.56 5.56 -6.75
CA VAL A 648 23.59 4.93 -7.68
C VAL A 648 22.22 5.59 -7.56
N LEU A 649 21.77 5.91 -6.34
CA LEU A 649 20.54 6.67 -6.10
C LEU A 649 20.56 8.01 -6.83
N TRP A 650 21.62 8.81 -6.66
CA TRP A 650 21.76 10.08 -7.36
C TRP A 650 21.80 9.93 -8.88
N SER A 651 22.47 8.89 -9.40
CA SER A 651 22.54 8.67 -10.85
C SER A 651 21.16 8.32 -11.43
N ALA A 652 20.41 7.44 -10.77
CA ALA A 652 19.06 7.06 -11.20
C ALA A 652 18.05 8.22 -11.10
N PHE A 653 18.07 8.99 -10.00
CA PHE A 653 17.23 10.19 -9.88
C PHE A 653 17.62 11.26 -10.92
N ALA A 654 18.91 11.49 -11.15
CA ALA A 654 19.38 12.40 -12.19
C ALA A 654 18.99 11.94 -13.60
N HIS A 655 19.02 10.64 -13.89
CA HIS A 655 18.55 10.10 -15.18
C HIS A 655 17.07 10.46 -15.45
N ARG A 656 16.25 10.51 -14.40
CA ARG A 656 14.82 10.87 -14.46
C ARG A 656 14.50 12.33 -14.02
N GLY A 657 15.43 13.27 -14.23
CA GLY A 657 15.16 14.71 -14.07
C GLY A 657 15.14 15.24 -12.63
N LEU A 658 15.45 14.38 -11.64
CA LEU A 658 15.60 14.71 -10.23
C LEU A 658 17.08 14.84 -9.80
N GLY A 659 17.92 15.39 -10.67
CA GLY A 659 19.34 15.68 -10.42
C GLY A 659 19.60 16.83 -9.44
N ASP A 660 20.88 17.10 -9.16
CA ASP A 660 21.31 18.01 -8.09
C ASP A 660 20.75 19.45 -8.24
N ASP A 661 20.69 19.96 -9.48
CA ASP A 661 20.13 21.29 -9.80
C ASP A 661 18.60 21.31 -10.02
N ALA A 662 17.87 20.23 -9.70
CA ALA A 662 16.41 20.17 -9.87
C ALA A 662 15.74 21.04 -8.79
N VAL A 663 14.80 21.89 -9.20
CA VAL A 663 14.18 22.90 -8.32
C VAL A 663 12.67 22.85 -8.49
N SER A 664 11.98 22.93 -7.35
CA SER A 664 10.53 23.14 -7.29
C SER A 664 10.18 24.27 -6.34
N LEU A 665 9.05 24.91 -6.57
CA LEU A 665 8.49 25.96 -5.71
C LEU A 665 7.72 25.41 -4.49
N GLY A 666 7.43 24.10 -4.46
CA GLY A 666 6.76 23.41 -3.37
C GLY A 666 5.92 22.23 -3.86
N GLY A 667 5.15 21.60 -2.96
CA GLY A 667 4.31 20.46 -3.30
C GLY A 667 3.17 20.74 -4.28
N ASP A 668 2.81 22.00 -4.55
CA ASP A 668 1.76 22.42 -5.51
C ASP A 668 2.32 22.89 -6.86
N ASP A 669 3.63 22.80 -7.05
CA ASP A 669 4.30 23.27 -8.26
C ASP A 669 4.05 22.31 -9.45
N THR A 670 3.35 22.80 -10.47
CA THR A 670 2.99 22.06 -11.69
C THR A 670 3.93 22.34 -12.87
N ASP A 671 4.94 23.21 -12.72
CA ASP A 671 5.97 23.50 -13.72
C ASP A 671 7.38 23.44 -13.08
N PRO A 672 7.76 22.30 -12.46
CA PRO A 672 9.02 22.17 -11.76
C PRO A 672 10.19 22.18 -12.75
N LYS A 673 11.33 22.75 -12.35
CA LYS A 673 12.51 22.74 -13.20
C LYS A 673 13.28 21.42 -13.05
N PRO A 674 13.31 20.53 -14.06
CA PRO A 674 14.09 19.30 -14.00
C PRO A 674 15.59 19.60 -14.11
N ALA A 675 16.41 18.68 -13.60
CA ALA A 675 17.84 18.65 -13.85
C ALA A 675 18.35 17.21 -13.96
N PHE A 676 19.38 17.01 -14.78
CA PHE A 676 19.85 15.67 -15.13
C PHE A 676 21.27 15.38 -14.66
N ASN A 677 21.85 16.25 -13.84
CA ASN A 677 23.21 16.16 -13.33
C ASN A 677 23.30 15.43 -11.98
N HIS A 678 24.35 14.63 -11.84
CA HIS A 678 24.79 14.03 -10.59
C HIS A 678 25.65 15.07 -9.79
N PRO A 679 25.56 15.15 -8.44
CA PRO A 679 26.32 16.13 -7.63
C PRO A 679 27.85 15.96 -7.70
N ASN A 680 28.32 14.73 -7.86
CA ASN A 680 29.73 14.47 -8.18
C ASN A 680 29.94 14.53 -9.70
N GLU A 681 30.64 15.58 -10.17
CA GLU A 681 30.98 15.82 -11.57
C GLU A 681 31.63 14.63 -12.29
N ALA A 682 32.27 13.71 -11.56
CA ALA A 682 32.91 12.53 -12.14
C ALA A 682 31.94 11.54 -12.81
N PHE A 683 30.63 11.66 -12.56
CA PHE A 683 29.58 10.87 -13.21
C PHE A 683 28.87 11.62 -14.34
N ASN A 684 29.18 12.89 -14.57
CA ASN A 684 28.50 13.73 -15.58
C ASN A 684 29.25 13.78 -16.91
N GLY A 685 28.50 13.69 -18.01
CA GLY A 685 28.93 14.17 -19.32
C GLY A 685 28.31 15.53 -19.63
N GLN A 686 28.90 16.25 -20.59
CA GLN A 686 28.41 17.58 -20.99
C GLN A 686 27.94 17.58 -22.45
N LEU A 687 26.67 17.87 -22.67
CA LEU A 687 26.06 18.06 -23.98
C LEU A 687 26.17 19.54 -24.38
N LEU A 688 27.02 19.83 -25.38
CA LEU A 688 27.26 21.16 -25.91
C LEU A 688 26.59 21.32 -27.28
N GLY A 689 25.39 21.87 -27.28
CA GLY A 689 24.56 22.00 -28.47
C GLY A 689 24.72 23.33 -29.19
N ARG A 690 24.57 23.29 -30.52
CA ARG A 690 24.26 24.45 -31.35
C ARG A 690 23.26 24.09 -32.43
N ILE A 691 22.12 24.77 -32.43
CA ILE A 691 21.02 24.61 -33.37
C ILE A 691 21.06 25.73 -34.42
N VAL A 692 20.88 25.36 -35.68
CA VAL A 692 20.73 26.29 -36.81
C VAL A 692 19.59 25.87 -37.73
N ASN A 693 18.97 26.85 -38.38
CA ASN A 693 18.07 26.64 -39.51
C ASN A 693 18.85 25.94 -40.64
N GLU A 694 18.36 24.80 -41.14
CA GLU A 694 19.06 24.00 -42.14
C GLU A 694 19.28 24.75 -43.46
N GLN A 695 18.27 25.51 -43.90
CA GLN A 695 18.24 26.15 -45.21
C GLN A 695 19.06 27.44 -45.26
N THR A 696 19.18 28.16 -44.14
CA THR A 696 19.85 29.47 -44.05
C THR A 696 21.11 29.49 -43.18
N ASN A 697 21.34 28.45 -42.37
CA ASN A 697 22.44 28.33 -41.41
C ASN A 697 22.51 29.46 -40.36
N LYS A 698 21.42 30.23 -40.21
CA LYS A 698 21.21 31.17 -39.09
C LYS A 698 20.97 30.38 -37.79
N PRO A 699 21.32 30.93 -36.62
CA PRO A 699 20.89 30.36 -35.34
C PRO A 699 19.38 30.16 -35.24
N VAL A 700 18.95 29.17 -34.44
CA VAL A 700 17.59 29.09 -33.90
C VAL A 700 17.67 29.56 -32.44
N GLU A 701 17.07 30.71 -32.16
CA GLU A 701 16.92 31.30 -30.81
C GLU A 701 15.67 30.69 -30.13
N ASP A 702 15.69 30.60 -28.81
CA ASP A 702 14.59 30.15 -27.94
C ASP A 702 14.00 28.76 -28.27
N ALA A 703 14.78 27.89 -28.92
CA ALA A 703 14.41 26.48 -29.09
C ALA A 703 14.41 25.78 -27.73
N ARG A 704 13.28 25.14 -27.39
CA ARG A 704 13.04 24.40 -26.15
C ARG A 704 13.66 23.00 -26.28
N ILE A 705 14.51 22.63 -25.32
CA ILE A 705 15.19 21.33 -25.27
C ILE A 705 14.65 20.55 -24.08
N PHE A 706 13.89 19.49 -24.37
CA PHE A 706 13.35 18.54 -23.41
C PHE A 706 14.24 17.31 -23.36
N ILE A 707 14.28 16.65 -22.21
CA ILE A 707 14.84 15.30 -22.08
C ILE A 707 13.65 14.37 -21.88
N GLY A 708 13.63 13.25 -22.60
CA GLY A 708 12.40 12.48 -22.84
C GLY A 708 11.73 12.88 -24.16
N GLN A 709 10.52 12.34 -24.38
CA GLN A 709 9.82 12.36 -25.66
C GLN A 709 8.79 13.51 -25.76
N TYR A 710 8.12 13.85 -24.65
CA TYR A 710 7.02 14.82 -24.64
C TYR A 710 7.50 16.29 -24.57
N GLU A 711 6.83 17.16 -25.34
CA GLU A 711 7.02 18.61 -25.30
C GLU A 711 5.79 19.37 -24.76
N ALA A 712 4.59 18.90 -25.05
CA ALA A 712 3.37 19.52 -24.55
C ALA A 712 3.25 19.37 -23.02
N ARG A 713 2.94 20.50 -22.37
CA ARG A 713 2.74 20.61 -20.91
C ARG A 713 3.87 19.94 -20.12
N SER A 714 5.09 20.10 -20.61
CA SER A 714 6.33 19.64 -19.99
C SER A 714 7.28 20.83 -19.85
N THR A 715 8.20 20.76 -18.90
CA THR A 715 9.18 21.82 -18.62
C THR A 715 10.50 21.55 -19.35
N PRO A 716 11.00 22.47 -20.20
CA PRO A 716 12.25 22.25 -20.91
C PRO A 716 13.46 22.32 -19.97
N ALA A 717 14.42 21.41 -20.14
CA ALA A 717 15.66 21.40 -19.37
C ALA A 717 16.54 22.62 -19.67
N VAL A 718 16.51 23.14 -20.91
CA VAL A 718 17.19 24.38 -21.32
C VAL A 718 16.58 24.95 -22.59
N THR A 719 16.76 26.25 -22.83
CA THR A 719 16.44 26.92 -24.11
C THR A 719 17.71 27.40 -24.83
N THR A 720 17.66 27.53 -26.16
CA THR A 720 18.81 28.06 -26.91
C THR A 720 18.94 29.58 -26.79
N SER A 721 20.17 30.04 -26.52
CA SER A 721 20.51 31.47 -26.66
C SER A 721 20.36 31.97 -28.11
N GLY A 722 20.29 33.27 -28.35
CA GLY A 722 20.32 33.90 -29.70
C GLY A 722 21.54 33.63 -30.60
N LYS A 723 22.47 32.77 -30.17
CA LYS A 723 23.52 32.18 -31.03
C LYS A 723 23.23 30.74 -31.43
N GLY A 724 22.06 30.24 -31.05
CA GLY A 724 21.58 28.86 -31.17
C GLY A 724 22.26 27.90 -30.22
N GLY A 725 23.04 28.41 -29.25
CA GLY A 725 23.85 27.59 -28.37
C GLY A 725 23.15 27.27 -27.07
N PHE A 726 23.27 26.01 -26.63
CA PHE A 726 22.84 25.51 -25.32
C PHE A 726 23.93 24.62 -24.70
N ALA A 727 23.83 24.39 -23.39
CA ALA A 727 24.66 23.44 -22.67
C ALA A 727 23.83 22.76 -21.58
N LEU A 728 24.01 21.45 -21.44
CA LEU A 728 23.47 20.64 -20.34
C LEU A 728 24.59 19.77 -19.79
N ASP A 729 24.64 19.64 -18.47
CA ASP A 729 25.39 18.59 -17.79
C ASP A 729 24.38 17.50 -17.41
N LEU A 730 24.64 16.25 -17.84
CA LEU A 730 23.79 15.10 -17.57
C LEU A 730 24.63 13.96 -17.00
N ALA A 731 24.04 13.11 -16.16
CA ALA A 731 24.64 11.86 -15.74
C ALA A 731 24.98 10.96 -16.94
N GLU A 732 25.87 9.98 -16.75
CA GLU A 732 26.11 8.94 -17.74
C GLU A 732 24.83 8.12 -17.97
N GLY A 733 24.45 7.94 -19.24
CA GLY A 733 23.20 7.27 -19.60
C GLY A 733 22.84 7.47 -21.07
N THR A 734 21.75 6.84 -21.49
CA THR A 734 21.11 7.07 -22.79
C THR A 734 19.84 7.89 -22.57
N TYR A 735 19.56 8.85 -23.43
CA TYR A 735 18.44 9.77 -23.31
C TYR A 735 17.79 10.01 -24.66
N ASP A 736 16.47 10.04 -24.71
CA ASP A 736 15.76 10.70 -25.81
C ASP A 736 15.74 12.21 -25.54
N ILE A 737 15.79 13.02 -26.59
CA ILE A 737 15.82 14.48 -26.48
C ILE A 737 14.89 15.09 -27.52
N THR A 738 13.74 15.59 -27.07
CA THR A 738 12.81 16.35 -27.91
C THR A 738 13.21 17.81 -28.00
N ILE A 739 13.12 18.35 -29.22
CA ILE A 739 13.44 19.73 -29.56
C ILE A 739 12.22 20.34 -30.22
N GLN A 740 11.64 21.36 -29.58
CA GLN A 740 10.56 22.16 -30.15
C GLN A 740 11.04 23.60 -30.39
N ALA A 741 10.66 24.20 -31.52
CA ALA A 741 10.94 25.60 -31.79
C ALA A 741 9.97 26.24 -32.80
N LYS A 742 9.61 27.50 -32.55
CA LYS A 742 8.88 28.39 -33.47
C LYS A 742 9.42 28.32 -34.91
N GLY A 743 8.60 27.83 -35.83
CA GLY A 743 8.89 27.64 -37.25
C GLY A 743 9.68 26.36 -37.59
N TYR A 744 9.83 25.40 -36.69
CA TYR A 744 10.58 24.15 -36.92
C TYR A 744 9.85 22.88 -36.47
N GLY A 745 8.68 23.01 -35.84
CA GLY A 745 7.93 21.91 -35.27
C GLY A 745 8.55 21.35 -33.99
N SER A 746 8.14 20.13 -33.66
CA SER A 746 8.73 19.28 -32.62
C SER A 746 9.42 18.09 -33.28
N ARG A 747 10.57 17.66 -32.73
CA ARG A 747 11.28 16.44 -33.14
C ARG A 747 12.01 15.79 -31.99
N THR A 748 11.76 14.50 -31.81
CA THR A 748 12.51 13.64 -30.89
C THR A 748 13.80 13.17 -31.56
N ILE A 749 14.92 13.19 -30.82
CA ILE A 749 16.13 12.47 -31.22
C ILE A 749 16.41 11.41 -30.17
N GLU A 750 16.22 10.16 -30.57
CA GLU A 750 16.36 8.98 -29.71
C GLU A 750 17.83 8.63 -29.42
N ASP A 751 18.04 7.80 -28.40
CA ASP A 751 19.32 7.09 -28.15
C ASP A 751 20.55 8.01 -27.99
N VAL A 752 20.38 9.21 -27.40
CA VAL A 752 21.46 10.19 -27.21
C VAL A 752 22.37 9.79 -26.04
N ILE A 753 23.28 8.84 -26.28
CA ILE A 753 24.28 8.38 -25.30
C ILE A 753 25.15 9.54 -24.77
N ILE A 754 25.13 9.77 -23.46
CA ILE A 754 26.03 10.63 -22.68
C ILE A 754 27.02 9.74 -21.92
N LYS A 755 28.25 10.24 -21.71
CA LYS A 755 29.31 9.52 -20.98
C LYS A 755 30.01 10.43 -19.98
N ALA A 756 30.36 9.87 -18.83
CA ALA A 756 31.05 10.55 -17.76
C ALA A 756 32.39 11.16 -18.24
N GLY A 757 32.61 12.44 -17.94
CA GLY A 757 33.80 13.21 -18.33
C GLY A 757 33.89 13.63 -19.80
N ASP A 758 33.03 13.11 -20.69
CA ASP A 758 33.03 13.45 -22.11
C ASP A 758 32.26 14.75 -22.40
N LYS A 759 32.69 15.46 -23.47
CA LYS A 759 31.99 16.66 -23.99
C LYS A 759 31.39 16.37 -25.35
N LYS A 760 30.15 15.90 -25.38
CA LYS A 760 29.40 15.60 -26.60
C LYS A 760 29.01 16.91 -27.29
N ARG A 761 29.65 17.22 -28.42
CA ARG A 761 29.31 18.39 -29.24
C ARG A 761 28.23 18.04 -30.25
N TRP A 762 27.14 18.79 -30.23
CA TRP A 762 26.01 18.56 -31.12
C TRP A 762 25.79 19.80 -32.00
N ASN A 763 25.91 19.65 -33.31
CA ASN A 763 25.60 20.71 -34.26
C ASN A 763 24.38 20.27 -35.06
N LEU A 764 23.19 20.64 -34.58
CA LEU A 764 21.93 20.25 -35.17
C LEU A 764 21.46 21.26 -36.21
N LYS A 765 20.82 20.72 -37.24
CA LYS A 765 20.14 21.50 -38.27
C LYS A 765 18.67 21.15 -38.22
N LEU A 766 17.82 22.15 -37.99
CA LEU A 766 16.38 21.96 -38.07
C LEU A 766 15.89 22.46 -39.43
N ALA A 767 15.22 21.59 -40.18
CA ALA A 767 14.48 21.98 -41.36
C ALA A 767 13.22 22.74 -40.90
N PRO A 768 12.90 23.92 -41.47
CA PRO A 768 11.68 24.65 -41.11
C PRO A 768 10.41 23.83 -41.35
N ASN A 769 9.42 23.92 -40.45
CA ASN A 769 8.08 23.40 -40.67
C ASN A 769 7.37 24.30 -41.68
N ILE A 770 7.15 23.84 -42.91
CA ILE A 770 6.53 24.66 -43.95
C ILE A 770 4.99 24.71 -43.86
N ALA A 771 4.38 23.92 -42.97
CA ALA A 771 2.99 24.12 -42.56
C ALA A 771 2.83 25.15 -41.43
N SER A 772 3.92 25.52 -40.74
CA SER A 772 3.87 26.43 -39.57
C SER A 772 3.42 27.85 -39.90
N SER A 773 2.45 28.33 -39.13
CA SER A 773 2.02 29.72 -39.10
C SER A 773 3.16 30.70 -38.76
N PHE A 774 4.14 30.29 -37.94
CA PHE A 774 5.35 31.07 -37.65
C PHE A 774 6.28 31.23 -38.84
N ASN A 775 6.15 30.41 -39.89
CA ASN A 775 6.86 30.59 -41.17
C ASN A 775 6.03 31.32 -42.24
N GLY A 776 4.79 31.72 -41.92
CA GLY A 776 3.89 32.41 -42.84
C GLY A 776 2.94 31.49 -43.63
N ALA A 777 2.83 30.21 -43.26
CA ALA A 777 1.72 29.38 -43.70
C ALA A 777 0.39 29.90 -43.11
N SER A 778 -0.74 29.52 -43.73
CA SER A 778 -2.05 29.97 -43.26
C SER A 778 -3.18 29.01 -43.62
N ILE A 779 -4.34 29.13 -42.98
CA ILE A 779 -5.49 28.28 -43.28
C ILE A 779 -6.27 28.87 -44.48
N ALA A 780 -6.25 28.16 -45.60
CA ALA A 780 -6.96 28.51 -46.83
C ALA A 780 -8.48 28.27 -46.71
N SER A 781 -8.86 27.17 -46.05
CA SER A 781 -10.25 26.78 -45.79
C SER A 781 -10.33 25.80 -44.63
N VAL A 782 -11.50 25.73 -43.99
CA VAL A 782 -11.87 24.74 -42.98
C VAL A 782 -13.35 24.43 -43.11
N SER A 783 -13.76 23.17 -42.91
CA SER A 783 -15.16 22.76 -42.99
C SER A 783 -15.99 23.30 -41.83
N ASP A 784 -15.42 23.24 -40.62
CA ASP A 784 -16.00 23.75 -39.37
C ASP A 784 -14.92 23.85 -38.28
N ALA A 785 -15.06 24.78 -37.34
CA ALA A 785 -14.10 24.94 -36.24
C ALA A 785 -14.76 25.58 -35.02
N SER A 786 -14.55 24.98 -33.85
CA SER A 786 -15.07 25.52 -32.60
C SER A 786 -14.39 26.86 -32.26
N ALA A 787 -15.18 27.82 -31.77
CA ALA A 787 -14.66 29.13 -31.36
C ALA A 787 -13.57 29.02 -30.27
N SER A 788 -13.59 27.96 -29.47
CA SER A 788 -12.56 27.65 -28.48
C SER A 788 -11.29 27.05 -29.06
N ASN A 789 -11.38 26.28 -30.14
CA ASN A 789 -10.27 25.49 -30.65
C ASN A 789 -10.12 25.75 -32.16
N PRO A 790 -9.76 27.00 -32.55
CA PRO A 790 -9.72 27.40 -33.94
C PRO A 790 -8.61 26.67 -34.69
N VAL A 791 -8.89 26.30 -35.94
CA VAL A 791 -8.01 25.52 -36.83
C VAL A 791 -6.58 26.09 -37.04
N LYS A 792 -6.33 27.36 -36.69
CA LYS A 792 -4.96 27.92 -36.64
C LYS A 792 -4.03 27.19 -35.67
N LEU A 793 -4.60 26.48 -34.69
CA LEU A 793 -3.89 25.71 -33.66
C LEU A 793 -3.31 24.40 -34.18
N ALA A 794 -3.78 23.91 -35.33
CA ALA A 794 -3.23 22.71 -35.97
C ALA A 794 -1.96 22.96 -36.81
N ILE A 795 -1.38 24.16 -36.71
CA ILE A 795 -0.18 24.60 -37.46
C ILE A 795 0.69 25.59 -36.66
N ASP A 796 0.83 25.39 -35.34
CA ASP A 796 1.57 26.31 -34.45
C ASP A 796 2.80 25.71 -33.75
N ASP A 797 3.34 24.62 -34.31
CA ASP A 797 4.58 23.95 -33.91
C ASP A 797 4.56 23.30 -32.51
N THR A 798 3.39 23.11 -31.89
CA THR A 798 3.23 22.40 -30.61
C THR A 798 1.97 21.54 -30.64
N GLU A 799 1.93 20.48 -29.84
CA GLU A 799 0.71 19.67 -29.65
C GLU A 799 -0.06 20.04 -28.36
N ALA A 800 0.43 21.04 -27.61
CA ALA A 800 -0.24 21.57 -26.43
C ALA A 800 -1.52 22.36 -26.81
N SER A 801 -1.54 22.94 -28.01
CA SER A 801 -2.72 23.51 -28.67
C SER A 801 -3.45 22.45 -29.48
N VAL A 802 -4.77 22.60 -29.60
CA VAL A 802 -5.60 21.62 -30.33
C VAL A 802 -6.70 22.32 -31.11
N TYR A 803 -6.83 21.99 -32.39
CA TYR A 803 -8.02 22.28 -33.21
C TYR A 803 -9.16 21.34 -32.83
N ALA A 804 -10.40 21.85 -32.77
CA ALA A 804 -11.58 21.02 -32.70
C ALA A 804 -12.68 21.51 -33.66
N SER A 805 -13.46 20.58 -34.22
CA SER A 805 -14.69 20.94 -34.95
C SER A 805 -15.80 21.35 -33.97
N GLU A 806 -16.85 22.00 -34.46
CA GLU A 806 -18.09 22.11 -33.69
C GLU A 806 -18.74 20.73 -33.48
N ALA A 807 -19.53 20.61 -32.41
CA ALA A 807 -20.23 19.39 -32.04
C ALA A 807 -21.56 19.23 -32.80
N LYS A 808 -21.71 18.11 -33.49
CA LYS A 808 -22.88 17.75 -34.30
C LYS A 808 -23.80 16.78 -33.54
N ALA A 809 -25.08 17.10 -33.46
CA ALA A 809 -26.07 16.30 -32.72
C ALA A 809 -26.30 14.88 -33.28
N ASP A 810 -26.07 14.68 -34.58
CA ASP A 810 -26.21 13.37 -35.25
C ASP A 810 -24.89 12.55 -35.27
N GLY A 811 -23.88 12.97 -34.50
CA GLY A 811 -22.54 12.37 -34.48
C GLY A 811 -21.55 13.03 -35.45
N PHE A 812 -20.27 12.70 -35.27
CA PHE A 812 -19.20 13.12 -36.18
C PHE A 812 -19.39 12.45 -37.55
N THR A 813 -19.04 13.21 -38.59
CA THR A 813 -19.36 12.88 -40.00
C THR A 813 -18.25 13.33 -40.95
N GLY A 814 -17.04 13.49 -40.42
CA GLY A 814 -15.89 14.08 -41.10
C GLY A 814 -15.72 15.59 -40.85
N ALA A 815 -14.47 16.03 -40.93
CA ALA A 815 -14.04 17.43 -40.98
C ALA A 815 -12.75 17.54 -41.82
N GLU A 816 -12.57 18.65 -42.53
CA GLU A 816 -11.37 18.92 -43.32
C GLU A 816 -10.87 20.35 -43.13
N PHE A 817 -9.55 20.53 -43.24
CA PHE A 817 -8.93 21.85 -43.34
C PHE A 817 -7.79 21.87 -44.35
N THR A 818 -7.56 23.02 -44.96
CA THR A 818 -6.52 23.24 -45.97
C THR A 818 -5.54 24.30 -45.51
N VAL A 819 -4.26 23.96 -45.54
CA VAL A 819 -3.12 24.82 -45.20
C VAL A 819 -2.46 25.29 -46.50
N ASP A 820 -2.45 26.61 -46.73
CA ASP A 820 -1.52 27.27 -47.65
C ASP A 820 -0.11 27.23 -47.02
N LEU A 821 0.83 26.56 -47.67
CA LEU A 821 2.18 26.36 -47.14
C LEU A 821 3.05 27.62 -47.24
N ALA A 822 4.07 27.70 -46.39
CA ALA A 822 5.03 28.78 -46.38
C ALA A 822 5.91 28.81 -47.65
N GLY A 823 5.66 29.76 -48.54
CA GLY A 823 6.46 30.02 -49.76
C GLY A 823 5.59 30.41 -50.96
N ASP A 824 6.18 31.07 -51.96
CA ASP A 824 5.47 31.53 -53.16
C ASP A 824 5.45 30.49 -54.32
N GLU A 825 6.17 29.38 -54.18
CA GLU A 825 6.39 28.35 -55.21
C GLU A 825 6.13 26.95 -54.63
N PRO A 826 5.73 25.95 -55.44
CA PRO A 826 5.59 24.57 -54.97
C PRO A 826 6.87 24.02 -54.32
N LEU A 827 6.71 23.29 -53.21
CA LEU A 827 7.79 22.65 -52.46
C LEU A 827 7.60 21.14 -52.41
N GLU A 828 8.70 20.38 -52.48
CA GLU A 828 8.66 18.93 -52.34
C GLU A 828 8.48 18.52 -50.88
N ILE A 829 7.27 18.08 -50.50
CA ILE A 829 6.99 17.52 -49.18
C ILE A 829 7.65 16.14 -49.10
N THR A 830 8.39 15.90 -48.02
CA THR A 830 9.16 14.66 -47.82
C THR A 830 8.77 13.93 -46.54
N HIS A 831 8.37 14.67 -45.51
CA HIS A 831 7.96 14.14 -44.22
C HIS A 831 6.78 14.96 -43.69
N LEU A 832 5.88 14.30 -42.97
CA LEU A 832 4.85 14.91 -42.14
C LEU A 832 5.09 14.46 -40.70
N ASN A 833 4.73 15.28 -39.72
CA ASN A 833 4.62 14.87 -38.32
C ASN A 833 3.26 15.34 -37.81
N ILE A 834 2.48 14.45 -37.20
CA ILE A 834 1.06 14.67 -36.89
C ILE A 834 0.79 14.21 -35.46
N SER A 835 0.10 15.02 -34.67
CA SER A 835 -0.34 14.64 -33.31
C SER A 835 -1.87 14.63 -33.20
N ALA A 836 -2.39 13.62 -32.52
CA ALA A 836 -3.81 13.44 -32.20
C ALA A 836 -4.13 13.85 -30.76
N MET A 837 -3.24 14.60 -30.11
CA MET A 837 -3.44 15.10 -28.76
C MET A 837 -4.75 15.89 -28.60
N LYS A 838 -5.29 15.85 -27.39
CA LYS A 838 -6.55 16.51 -27.00
C LYS A 838 -6.33 17.76 -26.13
N ASP A 839 -7.30 18.65 -26.21
CA ASP A 839 -7.49 19.71 -25.23
C ASP A 839 -7.83 19.06 -23.86
N VAL A 840 -7.22 19.53 -22.77
CA VAL A 840 -7.43 18.99 -21.41
C VAL A 840 -8.92 18.94 -21.02
N ALA A 841 -9.70 19.95 -21.41
CA ALA A 841 -11.11 20.09 -21.07
C ALA A 841 -12.06 19.27 -21.97
N LYS A 842 -11.57 18.70 -23.08
CA LYS A 842 -12.40 17.93 -24.03
C LYS A 842 -12.28 16.41 -23.85
N ALA A 843 -13.24 15.68 -24.41
CA ALA A 843 -13.34 14.23 -24.27
C ALA A 843 -12.22 13.50 -25.03
N ARG A 844 -11.58 12.52 -24.36
CA ARG A 844 -10.45 11.76 -24.93
C ARG A 844 -10.79 10.87 -26.11
N PHE A 845 -12.06 10.50 -26.28
CA PHE A 845 -12.52 9.71 -27.42
C PHE A 845 -12.95 10.57 -28.62
N ALA A 846 -12.90 11.90 -28.52
CA ALA A 846 -13.14 12.81 -29.63
C ALA A 846 -11.84 13.24 -30.34
N THR A 847 -10.75 12.48 -30.18
CA THR A 847 -9.51 12.66 -30.96
C THR A 847 -9.62 11.96 -32.31
N VAL A 848 -8.82 12.43 -33.28
CA VAL A 848 -8.72 11.79 -34.60
C VAL A 848 -8.33 10.33 -34.47
N LYS A 849 -8.98 9.50 -35.29
CA LYS A 849 -8.65 8.10 -35.47
C LYS A 849 -8.18 7.87 -36.89
N ASP A 850 -9.09 7.68 -37.84
CA ASP A 850 -8.77 7.41 -39.25
C ASP A 850 -8.68 8.76 -40.01
N PHE A 851 -7.61 9.00 -40.78
CA PHE A 851 -7.36 10.28 -41.46
C PHE A 851 -6.61 10.17 -42.80
N GLU A 852 -6.78 11.19 -43.65
CA GLU A 852 -6.09 11.36 -44.93
C GLU A 852 -5.38 12.72 -45.02
N VAL A 853 -4.18 12.75 -45.62
CA VAL A 853 -3.52 14.01 -46.03
C VAL A 853 -3.36 14.04 -47.55
N GLN A 854 -3.88 15.11 -48.16
CA GLN A 854 -3.80 15.38 -49.59
C GLN A 854 -2.87 16.56 -49.88
N ALA A 855 -2.15 16.51 -51.00
CA ALA A 855 -1.35 17.60 -51.54
C ALA A 855 -1.98 18.20 -52.80
N SER A 856 -1.78 19.50 -53.00
CA SER A 856 -2.11 20.20 -54.25
C SER A 856 -1.09 21.29 -54.59
N VAL A 857 -0.94 21.57 -55.90
CA VAL A 857 -0.17 22.71 -56.44
C VAL A 857 -1.05 23.86 -56.95
N ASP A 858 -2.37 23.64 -57.04
CA ASP A 858 -3.34 24.58 -57.64
C ASP A 858 -4.64 24.76 -56.84
N GLY A 859 -4.75 24.08 -55.69
CA GLY A 859 -5.92 24.06 -54.79
C GLY A 859 -7.17 23.37 -55.36
N GLN A 860 -7.07 22.77 -56.55
CA GLN A 860 -8.20 22.18 -57.28
C GLN A 860 -8.01 20.69 -57.52
N ASN A 861 -6.80 20.28 -57.90
CA ASN A 861 -6.42 18.89 -58.11
C ASN A 861 -5.67 18.39 -56.88
N TRP A 862 -6.28 17.45 -56.16
CA TRP A 862 -5.77 16.88 -54.91
C TRP A 862 -5.23 15.47 -55.14
N THR A 863 -4.11 15.15 -54.49
CA THR A 863 -3.50 13.81 -54.51
C THR A 863 -3.24 13.36 -53.07
N THR A 864 -3.81 12.23 -52.67
CA THR A 864 -3.51 11.55 -51.41
C THR A 864 -2.02 11.27 -51.30
N ILE A 865 -1.38 11.73 -50.22
CA ILE A 865 0.03 11.47 -49.91
C ILE A 865 0.22 10.63 -48.64
N LEU A 866 -0.78 10.60 -47.76
CA LEU A 866 -0.85 9.78 -46.55
C LEU A 866 -2.31 9.40 -46.28
N GLU A 867 -2.54 8.17 -45.82
CA GLU A 867 -3.80 7.62 -45.31
C GLU A 867 -3.38 6.68 -44.17
N ASP A 868 -3.75 7.00 -42.92
CA ASP A 868 -3.29 6.25 -41.73
C ASP A 868 -4.28 6.41 -40.56
N SER A 869 -3.97 5.80 -39.40
CA SER A 869 -4.85 5.81 -38.23
C SER A 869 -4.13 5.84 -36.88
N PHE A 870 -4.61 6.67 -35.95
CA PHE A 870 -4.25 6.60 -34.54
C PHE A 870 -5.05 5.49 -33.87
N THR A 871 -4.38 4.45 -33.36
CA THR A 871 -5.04 3.30 -32.72
C THR A 871 -4.92 3.38 -31.20
N ALA A 872 -6.02 3.70 -30.52
CA ALA A 872 -6.08 3.69 -29.07
C ALA A 872 -6.09 2.26 -28.49
N GLY A 873 -5.24 2.00 -27.49
CA GLY A 873 -5.25 0.77 -26.70
C GLY A 873 -6.37 0.73 -25.66
N LYS A 874 -6.69 -0.46 -25.13
CA LYS A 874 -7.53 -0.59 -23.93
C LYS A 874 -6.87 0.06 -22.71
N PRO A 875 -7.64 0.48 -21.69
CA PRO A 875 -9.10 0.60 -21.68
C PRO A 875 -9.59 1.92 -22.32
N ARG A 876 -8.68 2.82 -22.70
CA ARG A 876 -8.98 4.17 -23.18
C ARG A 876 -7.78 4.74 -23.96
N PRO A 877 -7.99 5.72 -24.84
CA PRO A 877 -6.91 6.54 -25.37
C PRO A 877 -6.02 7.10 -24.23
N ALA A 878 -4.72 6.95 -24.40
CA ALA A 878 -3.65 7.40 -23.52
C ALA A 878 -2.67 8.29 -24.30
N THR A 879 -1.83 9.09 -23.63
CA THR A 879 -0.83 9.94 -24.30
C THR A 879 0.01 9.21 -25.36
N PRO A 880 0.61 8.02 -25.12
CA PRO A 880 1.37 7.32 -26.16
C PRO A 880 0.55 6.81 -27.36
N ASP A 881 -0.79 6.80 -27.30
CA ASP A 881 -1.63 6.50 -28.47
C ASP A 881 -1.86 7.74 -29.36
N LEU A 882 -1.58 8.94 -28.85
CA LEU A 882 -2.04 10.23 -29.38
C LEU A 882 -0.93 11.26 -29.63
N ASP A 883 0.25 11.05 -29.06
CA ASP A 883 1.49 11.80 -29.30
C ASP A 883 1.89 11.79 -30.80
N TYR A 884 2.84 12.65 -31.17
CA TYR A 884 3.38 12.80 -32.51
C TYR A 884 3.77 11.48 -33.19
N GLN A 885 3.27 11.28 -34.41
CA GLN A 885 3.70 10.23 -35.34
C GLN A 885 4.43 10.81 -36.55
N ASP A 886 5.68 10.36 -36.75
CA ASP A 886 6.56 10.76 -37.85
C ASP A 886 6.31 9.92 -39.13
N TYR A 887 5.87 10.58 -40.20
CA TYR A 887 5.56 9.93 -41.49
C TYR A 887 6.53 10.36 -42.60
N GLY A 888 7.49 9.49 -42.90
CA GLY A 888 8.34 9.62 -44.10
C GLY A 888 7.59 9.28 -45.38
N LEU A 889 7.39 10.24 -46.28
CA LEU A 889 6.61 10.04 -47.50
C LEU A 889 7.36 9.17 -48.51
N ALA A 890 6.81 7.98 -48.80
CA ALA A 890 7.38 7.03 -49.75
C ALA A 890 7.50 7.59 -51.19
N GLN A 891 6.69 8.59 -51.54
CA GLN A 891 6.77 9.37 -52.77
C GLN A 891 6.72 10.87 -52.41
N PRO A 892 7.87 11.56 -52.32
CA PRO A 892 7.90 12.99 -52.12
C PRO A 892 7.09 13.73 -53.19
N THR A 893 6.27 14.70 -52.76
CA THR A 893 5.22 15.29 -53.60
C THR A 893 5.30 16.81 -53.58
N GLN A 894 5.23 17.43 -54.75
CA GLN A 894 5.21 18.89 -54.91
C GLN A 894 3.87 19.46 -54.47
N ALA A 895 3.89 20.45 -53.57
CA ALA A 895 2.69 21.08 -53.03
C ALA A 895 2.89 22.58 -52.78
N THR A 896 1.83 23.36 -53.00
CA THR A 896 1.62 24.69 -52.41
C THR A 896 0.60 24.63 -51.27
N GLN A 897 -0.25 23.61 -51.26
CA GLN A 897 -1.27 23.39 -50.24
C GLN A 897 -1.28 21.95 -49.75
N LEU A 898 -1.52 21.75 -48.46
CA LEU A 898 -1.92 20.48 -47.88
C LEU A 898 -3.36 20.56 -47.40
N LYS A 899 -4.11 19.47 -47.51
CA LYS A 899 -5.41 19.31 -46.88
C LYS A 899 -5.38 18.11 -45.95
N PHE A 900 -5.79 18.32 -44.71
CA PHE A 900 -6.05 17.27 -43.74
C PHE A 900 -7.54 16.93 -43.76
N ILE A 901 -7.88 15.64 -43.79
CA ILE A 901 -9.24 15.12 -43.70
C ILE A 901 -9.27 14.16 -42.51
N ALA A 902 -10.00 14.52 -41.46
CA ALA A 902 -10.33 13.60 -40.39
C ALA A 902 -11.58 12.82 -40.81
N GLU A 903 -11.47 11.50 -40.98
CA GLU A 903 -12.58 10.65 -41.41
C GLU A 903 -13.43 10.18 -40.22
N THR A 904 -12.78 9.74 -39.14
CA THR A 904 -13.42 9.20 -37.93
C THR A 904 -12.77 9.72 -36.64
N ALA A 905 -13.54 9.73 -35.55
CA ALA A 905 -13.04 9.86 -34.19
C ALA A 905 -12.78 8.47 -33.56
N GLN A 906 -12.10 8.45 -32.41
CA GLN A 906 -12.06 7.25 -31.57
C GLN A 906 -13.49 6.84 -31.12
N ASN A 907 -14.40 7.80 -30.96
CA ASN A 907 -15.85 7.59 -30.87
C ASN A 907 -16.65 8.71 -31.56
N ASP A 908 -17.19 8.42 -32.75
CA ASP A 908 -18.00 9.37 -33.53
C ASP A 908 -19.25 9.87 -32.80
N THR A 909 -19.79 9.15 -31.81
CA THR A 909 -21.03 9.56 -31.12
C THR A 909 -20.88 10.83 -30.29
N LEU A 910 -19.65 11.31 -30.07
CA LEU A 910 -19.38 12.56 -29.36
C LEU A 910 -19.64 13.82 -30.23
N GLY A 911 -19.80 13.66 -31.55
CA GLY A 911 -20.26 14.74 -32.44
C GLY A 911 -19.17 15.67 -32.98
N TYR A 912 -17.96 15.66 -32.43
CA TYR A 912 -16.83 16.50 -32.86
C TYR A 912 -15.53 15.70 -32.95
N ILE A 913 -14.51 16.33 -33.55
CA ILE A 913 -13.14 15.81 -33.66
C ILE A 913 -12.13 16.79 -33.08
N GLN A 914 -10.95 16.28 -32.75
CA GLN A 914 -9.77 17.02 -32.35
C GLN A 914 -8.54 16.57 -33.13
N VAL A 915 -7.68 17.52 -33.51
CA VAL A 915 -6.36 17.29 -34.09
C VAL A 915 -5.43 18.30 -33.41
N ALA A 916 -4.29 17.85 -32.89
CA ALA A 916 -3.37 18.75 -32.21
C ALA A 916 -2.56 19.57 -33.22
N GLU A 917 -1.82 18.90 -34.09
CA GLU A 917 -0.85 19.57 -34.98
C GLU A 917 -0.62 18.80 -36.29
N LEU A 918 -0.41 19.53 -37.39
CA LEU A 918 0.05 19.04 -38.69
C LEU A 918 1.33 19.77 -39.12
N GLN A 919 2.47 19.09 -39.04
CA GLN A 919 3.77 19.59 -39.48
C GLN A 919 4.14 19.01 -40.83
N ALA A 920 4.80 19.81 -41.68
CA ALA A 920 5.28 19.39 -42.99
C ALA A 920 6.71 19.84 -43.25
N PHE A 921 7.53 18.96 -43.81
CA PHE A 921 8.96 19.22 -44.02
C PHE A 921 9.41 18.92 -45.45
N THR A 922 10.20 19.83 -46.01
CA THR A 922 10.73 19.76 -47.37
C THR A 922 12.24 19.62 -47.42
N SER A 923 12.73 18.93 -48.47
CA SER A 923 14.17 18.91 -48.80
C SER A 923 14.62 20.11 -49.65
N ASP A 924 13.67 20.92 -50.14
CA ASP A 924 13.95 22.05 -51.02
C ASP A 924 14.62 23.23 -50.29
N LYS A 925 15.46 23.97 -51.04
CA LYS A 925 16.20 25.13 -50.52
C LYS A 925 15.41 26.43 -50.64
N ALA A 926 14.19 26.41 -50.12
CA ALA A 926 13.25 27.53 -50.10
C ALA A 926 13.77 28.76 -49.31
N LYS A 927 14.68 28.55 -48.35
CA LYS A 927 15.22 29.55 -47.40
C LYS A 927 14.14 30.14 -46.49
N ILE A 928 13.19 29.31 -46.09
CA ILE A 928 12.17 29.67 -45.11
C ILE A 928 12.85 30.08 -43.81
N THR A 929 12.38 31.20 -43.25
CA THR A 929 12.80 31.73 -41.97
C THR A 929 11.57 32.16 -41.19
N PRO A 930 11.52 31.89 -39.87
CA PRO A 930 10.42 32.35 -39.04
C PRO A 930 10.19 33.86 -39.16
N LEU A 931 8.93 34.25 -39.03
CA LEU A 931 8.48 35.63 -38.98
C LEU A 931 9.02 36.31 -37.71
N ASP A 932 9.48 37.55 -37.86
CA ASP A 932 9.86 38.41 -36.74
C ASP A 932 8.59 38.96 -36.08
N LEU A 933 8.01 38.15 -35.17
CA LEU A 933 6.84 38.53 -34.39
C LEU A 933 7.27 39.33 -33.16
N PRO A 934 6.67 40.50 -32.87
CA PRO A 934 6.98 41.25 -31.65
C PRO A 934 6.58 40.41 -30.43
N PRO A 935 7.37 40.41 -29.34
CA PRO A 935 7.02 39.67 -28.12
C PRO A 935 5.63 40.07 -27.61
N GLU A 936 4.80 39.06 -27.39
CA GLU A 936 3.50 39.23 -26.75
C GLU A 936 3.72 39.73 -25.32
N LYS A 937 2.99 40.77 -24.92
CA LYS A 937 3.08 41.27 -23.55
C LYS A 937 2.20 40.40 -22.65
N PRO A 938 2.59 40.13 -21.40
CA PRO A 938 1.68 39.50 -20.46
C PRO A 938 0.38 40.30 -20.31
N PHE A 939 -0.76 39.61 -20.28
CA PHE A 939 -2.00 40.19 -19.76
C PHE A 939 -1.99 40.09 -18.25
N THR A 940 -2.05 41.24 -17.59
CA THR A 940 -2.01 41.34 -16.12
C THR A 940 -3.29 42.01 -15.62
N ALA A 941 -3.97 41.41 -14.65
CA ALA A 941 -5.16 41.97 -14.02
C ALA A 941 -5.10 41.77 -12.49
N SER A 942 -5.76 42.63 -11.73
CA SER A 942 -5.77 42.52 -10.27
C SER A 942 -7.08 43.04 -9.67
N GLY A 943 -7.41 42.51 -8.50
CA GLY A 943 -8.61 42.87 -7.77
C GLY A 943 -8.48 42.58 -6.27
N THR A 944 -9.60 42.68 -5.58
CA THR A 944 -9.72 42.28 -4.17
C THR A 944 -11.09 41.65 -3.98
N ILE A 945 -11.13 40.51 -3.30
CA ILE A 945 -12.35 39.76 -2.98
C ILE A 945 -12.53 39.82 -1.47
N SER A 946 -13.71 40.26 -1.03
CA SER A 946 -13.93 40.68 0.36
C SER A 946 -14.09 39.49 1.31
N LEU A 947 -14.75 38.42 0.86
CA LEU A 947 -15.17 37.33 1.74
C LEU A 947 -15.23 36.00 0.98
N GLY A 948 -14.57 34.97 1.51
CA GLY A 948 -14.60 33.64 0.91
C GLY A 948 -15.96 32.96 1.00
N ASN A 949 -16.33 32.19 -0.03
CA ASN A 949 -17.58 31.46 -0.12
C ASN A 949 -17.34 30.05 -0.66
N ALA A 950 -17.30 29.06 0.24
CA ALA A 950 -17.11 27.65 -0.10
C ALA A 950 -18.17 27.05 -1.06
N GLY A 951 -19.21 27.80 -1.44
CA GLY A 951 -20.11 27.44 -2.54
C GLY A 951 -19.46 27.51 -3.95
N THR A 952 -18.28 28.15 -4.11
CA THR A 952 -17.59 28.28 -5.39
C THR A 952 -17.24 26.93 -6.06
N GLY A 953 -17.03 25.85 -5.29
CA GLY A 953 -16.62 24.54 -5.81
C GLY A 953 -17.64 23.39 -5.71
N ILE A 954 -18.83 23.58 -5.10
CA ILE A 954 -19.69 22.44 -4.67
C ILE A 954 -20.65 21.94 -5.78
N GLY A 955 -20.84 22.68 -6.87
CA GLY A 955 -21.85 22.37 -7.89
C GLY A 955 -21.74 20.98 -8.54
N THR A 956 -20.53 20.52 -8.83
CA THR A 956 -20.26 19.25 -9.54
C THR A 956 -20.35 18.01 -8.66
N LEU A 957 -20.03 18.10 -7.36
CA LEU A 957 -20.04 16.95 -6.44
C LEU A 957 -21.45 16.55 -5.97
N ALA A 958 -22.46 17.39 -6.18
CA ALA A 958 -23.81 17.20 -5.61
C ALA A 958 -24.87 16.71 -6.62
N GLY A 959 -24.56 16.60 -7.91
CA GLY A 959 -25.54 16.27 -8.96
C GLY A 959 -26.73 17.24 -8.99
N ALA A 960 -26.48 18.51 -8.64
CA ALA A 960 -27.50 19.53 -8.44
C ALA A 960 -27.38 20.59 -9.54
N ASP A 961 -27.98 20.30 -10.70
CA ASP A 961 -27.93 21.09 -11.95
C ASP A 961 -28.46 22.55 -11.87
N ASP A 962 -28.73 23.10 -10.66
CA ASP A 962 -29.38 24.42 -10.52
C ASP A 962 -28.99 25.27 -9.28
N VAL A 963 -28.38 24.77 -8.19
CA VAL A 963 -28.08 25.64 -7.00
C VAL A 963 -26.87 25.25 -6.12
N SER A 964 -25.77 26.02 -6.20
CA SER A 964 -25.11 26.64 -5.02
C SER A 964 -24.03 27.70 -5.36
N LEU A 965 -24.14 28.38 -6.49
CA LEU A 965 -23.13 29.33 -6.99
C LEU A 965 -22.84 30.51 -6.04
N ALA A 966 -21.58 30.95 -6.05
CA ALA A 966 -21.14 32.22 -5.46
C ALA A 966 -21.89 33.42 -6.04
N VAL A 967 -22.12 34.47 -5.24
CA VAL A 967 -22.98 35.61 -5.59
C VAL A 967 -22.49 36.31 -6.86
N THR A 968 -21.18 36.56 -6.99
CA THR A 968 -20.60 37.18 -8.18
C THR A 968 -20.76 36.30 -9.43
N GLN A 969 -20.49 35.00 -9.31
CA GLN A 969 -20.59 34.03 -10.40
C GLN A 969 -22.05 33.88 -10.88
N ASN A 970 -22.99 33.80 -9.93
CA ASN A 970 -24.41 33.63 -10.20
C ASN A 970 -25.01 34.87 -10.87
N GLU A 971 -24.62 36.09 -10.43
CA GLU A 971 -25.00 37.31 -11.14
C GLU A 971 -24.42 37.34 -12.56
N PHE A 972 -23.13 37.05 -12.72
CA PHE A 972 -22.43 37.04 -14.01
C PHE A 972 -23.11 36.12 -15.04
N VAL A 973 -23.34 34.85 -14.68
CA VAL A 973 -23.97 33.86 -15.59
C VAL A 973 -25.44 34.19 -15.83
N SER A 974 -26.24 34.44 -14.79
CA SER A 974 -27.69 34.63 -14.94
C SER A 974 -28.09 35.94 -15.62
N THR A 975 -27.25 36.98 -15.55
CA THR A 975 -27.49 38.27 -16.22
C THR A 975 -26.73 38.45 -17.53
N GLN A 976 -25.81 37.53 -17.86
CA GLN A 976 -24.89 37.62 -19.00
C GLN A 976 -24.18 38.99 -19.07
N ASN A 977 -23.70 39.44 -17.90
CA ASN A 977 -23.06 40.75 -17.72
C ASN A 977 -21.62 40.57 -17.22
N PRO A 978 -20.60 40.97 -18.01
CA PRO A 978 -19.19 40.80 -17.64
C PRO A 978 -18.71 41.75 -16.54
N GLU A 979 -19.53 42.74 -16.15
CA GLU A 979 -19.28 43.63 -15.00
C GLU A 979 -20.41 43.46 -13.95
N PRO A 980 -20.47 42.34 -13.21
CA PRO A 980 -21.50 42.11 -12.18
C PRO A 980 -21.42 43.17 -11.07
N ALA A 981 -22.57 43.62 -10.55
CA ALA A 981 -22.62 44.60 -9.48
C ALA A 981 -22.06 44.08 -8.15
N SER A 982 -22.02 42.75 -7.98
CA SER A 982 -21.39 42.02 -6.87
C SER A 982 -19.90 41.72 -7.07
N GLN A 983 -19.22 42.35 -8.05
CA GLN A 983 -17.77 42.22 -8.25
C GLN A 983 -16.98 42.48 -6.95
N GLY A 984 -16.10 41.56 -6.57
CA GLY A 984 -15.26 41.66 -5.36
C GLY A 984 -15.98 41.32 -4.04
N VAL A 985 -17.20 40.78 -4.09
CA VAL A 985 -17.89 40.24 -2.91
C VAL A 985 -17.29 38.89 -2.55
N ASP A 986 -17.54 37.86 -3.36
CA ASP A 986 -17.04 36.49 -3.21
C ASP A 986 -16.34 35.94 -4.47
N GLY A 987 -16.30 36.71 -5.55
CA GLY A 987 -15.31 36.54 -6.62
C GLY A 987 -15.15 37.75 -7.51
N TYR A 988 -14.46 37.58 -8.63
CA TYR A 988 -14.10 38.66 -9.55
C TYR A 988 -14.03 38.18 -11.01
N VAL A 989 -14.85 38.75 -11.89
CA VAL A 989 -14.86 38.49 -13.33
C VAL A 989 -13.89 39.41 -14.06
N LEU A 990 -13.01 38.84 -14.88
CA LEU A 990 -12.09 39.52 -15.77
C LEU A 990 -12.48 39.24 -17.22
N THR A 991 -12.39 40.23 -18.11
CA THR A 991 -12.52 40.00 -19.56
C THR A 991 -11.15 39.78 -20.18
N LEU A 992 -10.95 38.62 -20.80
CA LEU A 992 -9.71 38.28 -21.49
C LEU A 992 -9.70 38.86 -22.92
N PRO A 993 -8.58 39.47 -23.38
CA PRO A 993 -8.39 39.81 -24.79
C PRO A 993 -8.18 38.55 -25.64
N ALA A 994 -8.80 38.49 -26.82
CA ALA A 994 -8.88 37.27 -27.64
C ALA A 994 -7.52 36.69 -28.11
N GLN A 995 -6.44 37.46 -28.04
CA GLN A 995 -5.09 36.99 -28.35
C GLN A 995 -4.51 36.01 -27.30
N TYR A 996 -4.97 36.10 -26.05
CA TYR A 996 -4.55 35.19 -24.96
C TYR A 996 -5.50 33.98 -24.79
N ALA A 997 -6.50 33.86 -25.67
CA ALA A 997 -7.62 32.94 -25.56
C ALA A 997 -7.51 31.80 -26.60
N ASP A 998 -6.30 31.30 -26.80
CA ASP A 998 -5.97 30.38 -27.90
C ASP A 998 -5.40 29.04 -27.43
N GLY A 999 -5.53 28.69 -26.14
CA GLY A 999 -5.22 27.36 -25.63
C GLY A 999 -3.75 27.12 -25.28
N ILE A 1000 -2.84 28.05 -25.62
CA ILE A 1000 -1.39 27.90 -25.33
C ILE A 1000 -0.89 28.76 -24.18
N HIS A 1001 -1.65 29.78 -23.77
CA HIS A 1001 -1.17 30.78 -22.83
C HIS A 1001 -1.18 30.26 -21.38
N ASN A 1002 -0.03 30.32 -20.71
CA ASN A 1002 0.07 29.97 -19.30
C ASN A 1002 -0.68 31.01 -18.45
N PHE A 1003 -1.49 30.52 -17.52
CA PHE A 1003 -2.23 31.27 -16.53
C PHE A 1003 -1.57 31.12 -15.16
N SER A 1004 -1.55 32.19 -14.38
CA SER A 1004 -1.38 32.13 -12.93
C SER A 1004 -2.21 33.20 -12.24
N VAL A 1005 -2.71 32.91 -11.05
CA VAL A 1005 -3.24 33.89 -10.09
C VAL A 1005 -2.44 33.79 -8.81
N LYS A 1006 -2.14 34.94 -8.19
CA LYS A 1006 -1.55 34.99 -6.85
C LYS A 1006 -2.36 35.85 -5.92
N GLY A 1007 -2.78 35.28 -4.81
CA GLY A 1007 -3.47 35.95 -3.73
C GLY A 1007 -2.53 36.57 -2.71
N THR A 1008 -3.07 37.47 -1.90
CA THR A 1008 -2.40 38.03 -0.72
C THR A 1008 -3.47 38.44 0.28
N SER A 1009 -3.48 37.81 1.44
CA SER A 1009 -4.42 38.06 2.53
C SER A 1009 -3.73 37.92 3.90
N ALA A 1010 -4.34 38.46 4.95
CA ALA A 1010 -3.82 38.35 6.32
C ALA A 1010 -4.25 37.05 7.03
N SER A 1011 -5.20 36.31 6.45
CA SER A 1011 -5.88 35.15 7.05
C SER A 1011 -5.52 33.80 6.44
N GLY A 1012 -4.68 33.77 5.40
CA GLY A 1012 -4.71 32.69 4.41
C GLY A 1012 -5.87 32.90 3.41
N HIS A 1013 -5.78 32.26 2.25
CA HIS A 1013 -6.76 32.34 1.18
C HIS A 1013 -6.66 31.09 0.29
N ASP A 1014 -7.66 30.93 -0.57
CA ASP A 1014 -7.86 29.80 -1.48
C ASP A 1014 -8.71 30.33 -2.66
N LEU A 1015 -8.23 30.20 -3.89
CA LEU A 1015 -8.69 30.95 -5.08
C LEU A 1015 -9.08 30.04 -6.25
N ASP A 1016 -10.35 29.65 -6.33
CA ASP A 1016 -10.87 28.90 -7.49
C ASP A 1016 -10.89 29.76 -8.77
N ILE A 1017 -10.52 29.16 -9.91
CA ILE A 1017 -10.55 29.79 -11.23
C ILE A 1017 -11.52 29.06 -12.16
N PHE A 1018 -12.40 29.81 -12.82
CA PHE A 1018 -13.31 29.29 -13.85
C PHE A 1018 -13.19 30.11 -15.13
N PHE A 1019 -13.00 29.40 -16.24
CA PHE A 1019 -12.89 29.97 -17.58
C PHE A 1019 -14.23 29.88 -18.30
N TYR A 1020 -14.64 31.00 -18.91
CA TYR A 1020 -15.91 31.12 -19.60
C TYR A 1020 -15.72 31.59 -21.03
N ASP A 1021 -16.53 31.06 -21.95
CA ASP A 1021 -16.60 31.50 -23.34
C ASP A 1021 -17.40 32.82 -23.51
N ALA A 1022 -17.58 33.25 -24.75
CA ALA A 1022 -18.33 34.46 -25.09
C ALA A 1022 -19.85 34.35 -24.83
N ASP A 1023 -20.38 33.14 -24.67
CA ASP A 1023 -21.79 32.82 -24.42
C ASP A 1023 -22.05 32.48 -22.93
N PHE A 1024 -21.09 32.83 -22.06
CA PHE A 1024 -21.15 32.69 -20.60
C PHE A 1024 -21.25 31.23 -20.12
N GLN A 1025 -20.78 30.26 -20.92
CA GLN A 1025 -20.66 28.85 -20.51
C GLN A 1025 -19.28 28.58 -19.93
N VAL A 1026 -19.20 27.73 -18.90
CA VAL A 1026 -17.92 27.26 -18.35
C VAL A 1026 -17.27 26.33 -19.38
N ILE A 1027 -16.01 26.63 -19.73
CA ILE A 1027 -15.21 25.83 -20.67
C ILE A 1027 -13.95 25.23 -20.01
N GLY A 1028 -13.69 25.56 -18.74
CA GLY A 1028 -12.64 24.94 -17.93
C GLY A 1028 -12.59 25.55 -16.53
N SER A 1029 -11.83 24.93 -15.64
CA SER A 1029 -11.58 25.43 -14.29
C SER A 1029 -10.25 24.92 -13.74
N ILE A 1030 -9.65 25.69 -12.83
CA ILE A 1030 -8.53 25.28 -11.99
C ILE A 1030 -8.95 25.60 -10.56
N ALA A 1031 -9.24 24.56 -9.77
CA ALA A 1031 -9.80 24.64 -8.44
C ALA A 1031 -9.23 23.48 -7.62
N THR A 1032 -7.99 23.68 -7.15
CA THR A 1032 -7.18 22.71 -6.42
C THR A 1032 -7.27 23.02 -4.91
N SER A 1033 -6.39 22.41 -4.12
CA SER A 1033 -6.19 22.73 -2.70
C SER A 1033 -5.17 23.87 -2.47
N ALA A 1034 -4.60 24.44 -3.54
CA ALA A 1034 -3.58 25.47 -3.46
C ALA A 1034 -4.17 26.86 -3.17
N ALA A 1035 -3.41 27.71 -2.46
CA ALA A 1035 -3.83 29.09 -2.19
C ALA A 1035 -3.80 29.98 -3.46
N ASP A 1036 -2.86 29.68 -4.36
CA ASP A 1036 -2.58 30.34 -5.63
C ASP A 1036 -2.76 29.30 -6.74
N GLU A 1037 -3.41 29.66 -7.86
CA GLU A 1037 -3.62 28.73 -8.98
C GLU A 1037 -2.75 29.02 -10.20
N ALA A 1038 -2.36 27.97 -10.91
CA ALA A 1038 -1.63 28.04 -12.16
C ALA A 1038 -2.05 26.94 -13.14
N GLY A 1039 -1.91 27.20 -14.43
CA GLY A 1039 -2.28 26.25 -15.48
C GLY A 1039 -2.21 26.87 -16.86
N VAL A 1040 -3.07 26.42 -17.77
CA VAL A 1040 -3.18 26.94 -19.15
C VAL A 1040 -4.57 27.53 -19.35
N VAL A 1041 -4.66 28.69 -20.03
CA VAL A 1041 -5.94 29.29 -20.41
C VAL A 1041 -6.60 28.44 -21.49
N PRO A 1042 -7.81 27.86 -21.27
CA PRO A 1042 -8.53 27.14 -22.31
C PRO A 1042 -8.79 28.05 -23.52
N GLY A 1043 -8.66 27.49 -24.72
CA GLY A 1043 -8.98 28.22 -25.93
C GLY A 1043 -10.43 28.74 -25.93
N GLY A 1044 -10.69 29.90 -26.52
CA GLY A 1044 -12.00 30.56 -26.52
C GLY A 1044 -12.38 31.28 -25.23
N THR A 1045 -11.54 31.22 -24.18
CA THR A 1045 -11.75 31.98 -22.94
C THR A 1045 -12.00 33.45 -23.24
N LYS A 1046 -13.23 33.90 -22.99
CA LYS A 1046 -13.63 35.29 -23.06
C LYS A 1046 -13.61 35.95 -21.68
N TYR A 1047 -13.92 35.20 -20.64
CA TYR A 1047 -13.94 35.70 -19.27
C TYR A 1047 -13.25 34.72 -18.31
N ILE A 1048 -12.60 35.25 -17.28
CA ILE A 1048 -12.00 34.48 -16.19
C ILE A 1048 -12.71 34.92 -14.91
N TYR A 1049 -13.34 33.99 -14.21
CA TYR A 1049 -13.88 34.21 -12.88
C TYR A 1049 -12.87 33.71 -11.84
N VAL A 1050 -12.40 34.63 -10.99
CA VAL A 1050 -11.58 34.35 -9.81
C VAL A 1050 -12.51 34.29 -8.60
N GLY A 1051 -12.88 33.10 -8.16
CA GLY A 1051 -13.59 32.87 -6.90
C GLY A 1051 -12.63 32.98 -5.71
N LEU A 1052 -13.16 33.30 -4.53
CA LEU A 1052 -12.45 33.12 -3.27
C LEU A 1052 -13.17 32.00 -2.50
N TYR A 1053 -12.61 30.80 -2.48
CA TYR A 1053 -13.20 29.67 -1.77
C TYR A 1053 -13.13 29.90 -0.25
N SER A 1054 -11.95 30.30 0.24
CA SER A 1054 -11.70 30.63 1.64
C SER A 1054 -10.81 31.86 1.81
N GLY A 1055 -10.91 32.53 2.97
CA GLY A 1055 -10.18 33.77 3.29
C GLY A 1055 -11.07 35.01 3.37
N ALA A 1056 -10.45 36.17 3.56
CA ALA A 1056 -11.11 37.48 3.60
C ALA A 1056 -10.14 38.61 3.23
N ASP A 1057 -10.67 39.68 2.64
CA ASP A 1057 -9.91 40.84 2.14
C ASP A 1057 -8.71 40.44 1.24
N THR A 1058 -8.86 39.37 0.45
CA THR A 1058 -7.80 38.81 -0.40
C THR A 1058 -7.62 39.67 -1.64
N SER A 1059 -6.47 40.32 -1.76
CA SER A 1059 -6.05 40.92 -3.03
C SER A 1059 -5.47 39.86 -3.94
N PHE A 1060 -5.70 39.92 -5.25
CA PHE A 1060 -5.16 38.95 -6.20
C PHE A 1060 -4.53 39.63 -7.43
N GLU A 1061 -3.58 38.95 -8.06
CA GLU A 1061 -2.97 39.32 -9.34
C GLU A 1061 -3.01 38.12 -10.30
N VAL A 1062 -3.75 38.25 -11.41
CA VAL A 1062 -3.75 37.31 -12.55
C VAL A 1062 -2.68 37.75 -13.55
N ASN A 1063 -1.86 36.79 -13.96
CA ASN A 1063 -0.88 36.91 -15.04
C ASN A 1063 -1.17 35.83 -16.09
N VAL A 1064 -1.36 36.25 -17.34
CA VAL A 1064 -1.46 35.37 -18.50
C VAL A 1064 -0.31 35.68 -19.46
N THR A 1065 0.54 34.68 -19.71
CA THR A 1065 1.81 34.82 -20.43
C THR A 1065 1.88 33.86 -21.60
N SER A 1066 2.43 34.31 -22.74
CA SER A 1066 2.76 33.40 -23.83
C SER A 1066 3.82 32.39 -23.35
N PRO A 1067 3.75 31.11 -23.75
CA PRO A 1067 4.77 30.12 -23.41
C PRO A 1067 6.05 30.27 -24.26
N TYR A 1068 6.20 31.40 -24.98
CA TYR A 1068 7.16 31.62 -26.05
C TYR A 1068 7.68 33.07 -26.18
#